data_AF-A0A7C6TVN9-F1
#
_entry.id   AF-A0A7C6TVN9-F1
#
_cell.length_a   1.000
_cell.length_b   1.000
_cell.length_c   1.000
_cell.angle_alpha   90.00
_cell.angle_beta   90.00
_cell.angle_gamma   90.00
#
_symmetry.space_group_name_H-M   'P 1'
#
loop_
_entity.id
_entity.type
_entity.pdbx_description
1 polymer ?
#
loop_
_entity_poly.entity_id
_entity_poly.type
_entity_poly.pdbx_seq_one_letter_code
_entity_poly.pdbx_strand_id
1 'polypeptide(L)'
;MIQLKKMEDKTAGFRKDKDFLYHRKGVTYAFEGELPPAEKYTFVAEFADNDPGFAFLSVNGMGARAVAGYTSCGTGRIRTGVFILDASKPEAKKALSTGKIEAVMVNMPGLLTLSVVPGVDQDAIAKAKEQRAKPHEVQPLFTPDPWMQLIVSVGADAPTREGLPNSLESMREQCPYFRRLGFNGIESYVKWNFIEYEKGKFDWSFYDSVIELAAEYGMGWFPLIIGGSAYALPEWYREHTEGFTGFTCLEHGQDNNVPTIFNEQQTPYVKAFLHELGRHFEGNKNVFGVRLGPSGNYGESQYPATGNWGYKGLKEHMHIGWWAKGPDANRKYATWLAEKYKTPAALSAAWEEEIASFDQVETYLPYQTNNLRKRKDFVDWYMFEMTDWCNRWAVWVREELKSHDIYQSSGGWGFCEAGTDFTDQTEGMVAVNGGIRATNEDESYELNFAITRMLSGAARFYDIPFGSEPAGYSTARGVINRLYNIVVNNGQHLFYYGGNFFGCDESAPLWNQYAPLLNERAKPLIDVAVMYPDTLSKLSDSAIRWLDGSSFFSQVFPLRRKLDYDFCSERMVMEGALEKQAYKALVFLTRNHDGDYIEADVLNRIDEWVQNGGTVIYPITQSNCRRGPITVEGDQSIYHKWLRGKTGKGHVIFIHPLCEPLDAYIDDVAEALLSVPSLDNLTKEMLLTKRPRGVYLSALETGKLVLYNDLMKEATVTFTDGRTITMEPISIEIV
;
A
#
# COMPACT_ATOMS: atom_id res chain seq x y z
N MET A 1 -33.40 -34.85 -1.73
CA MET A 1 -32.86 -33.64 -2.38
C MET A 1 -34.03 -32.85 -2.92
N ILE A 2 -34.20 -31.59 -2.50
CA ILE A 2 -35.29 -30.69 -2.95
C ILE A 2 -34.67 -29.68 -3.91
N GLN A 3 -35.17 -29.59 -5.14
CA GLN A 3 -34.67 -28.64 -6.14
C GLN A 3 -35.37 -27.28 -5.98
N LEU A 4 -34.60 -26.20 -5.93
CA LEU A 4 -35.12 -24.84 -5.89
C LEU A 4 -35.37 -24.36 -7.33
N LYS A 5 -36.44 -23.60 -7.52
CA LYS A 5 -36.81 -23.04 -8.83
C LYS A 5 -36.24 -21.63 -8.98
N LYS A 6 -35.61 -21.34 -10.11
CA LYS A 6 -35.17 -19.99 -10.44
C LYS A 6 -36.40 -19.06 -10.48
N MET A 7 -36.33 -17.92 -9.81
CA MET A 7 -37.36 -16.89 -9.87
C MET A 7 -37.14 -16.03 -11.12
N GLU A 8 -38.22 -15.63 -11.82
CA GLU A 8 -38.12 -14.73 -12.98
C GLU A 8 -37.44 -13.41 -12.60
N ASP A 9 -36.34 -13.08 -13.30
CA ASP A 9 -35.53 -11.84 -13.31
C ASP A 9 -35.53 -10.98 -12.03
N LYS A 10 -35.48 -11.62 -10.85
CA LYS A 10 -35.14 -10.97 -9.60
C LYS A 10 -33.65 -11.12 -9.36
N THR A 11 -32.86 -10.25 -10.01
CA THR A 11 -31.52 -9.93 -9.51
C THR A 11 -31.68 -9.30 -8.14
N ALA A 12 -31.35 -10.06 -7.09
CA ALA A 12 -31.40 -9.55 -5.74
C ALA A 12 -30.17 -8.66 -5.54
N GLY A 13 -30.39 -7.34 -5.46
CA GLY A 13 -29.38 -6.40 -4.97
C GLY A 13 -29.34 -6.48 -3.45
N PHE A 14 -28.19 -6.86 -2.89
CA PHE A 14 -27.99 -6.84 -1.43
C PHE A 14 -27.91 -5.42 -0.86
N ARG A 15 -27.62 -4.43 -1.73
CA ARG A 15 -27.71 -2.99 -1.46
C ARG A 15 -28.45 -2.28 -2.60
N LYS A 16 -29.20 -1.23 -2.26
CA LYS A 16 -29.89 -0.32 -3.20
C LYS A 16 -29.14 1.02 -3.28
N ASP A 17 -27.85 0.96 -3.57
CA ASP A 17 -27.05 2.18 -3.79
C ASP A 17 -27.31 2.74 -5.21
N LYS A 18 -26.80 3.93 -5.52
CA LYS A 18 -26.85 4.46 -6.90
C LYS A 18 -25.65 4.00 -7.74
N ASP A 19 -24.60 3.54 -7.06
CA ASP A 19 -23.28 3.32 -7.61
C ASP A 19 -23.05 1.82 -7.84
N PHE A 20 -22.95 1.41 -9.11
CA PHE A 20 -22.96 -0.01 -9.52
C PHE A 20 -21.92 -0.88 -8.78
N LEU A 21 -20.79 -0.32 -8.36
CA LEU A 21 -19.70 -1.01 -7.64
C LEU A 21 -20.08 -1.57 -6.26
N TYR A 22 -21.11 -1.02 -5.61
CA TYR A 22 -21.53 -1.46 -4.28
C TYR A 22 -22.72 -2.44 -4.34
N HIS A 23 -23.17 -2.80 -5.54
CA HIS A 23 -24.22 -3.80 -5.71
C HIS A 23 -23.61 -5.18 -5.85
N ARG A 24 -24.15 -6.12 -5.07
CA ARG A 24 -23.95 -7.54 -5.31
C ARG A 24 -25.11 -8.05 -6.16
N LYS A 25 -24.81 -8.63 -7.33
CA LYS A 25 -25.74 -9.20 -8.29
C LYS A 25 -25.89 -10.69 -7.99
N GLY A 26 -27.04 -11.07 -7.46
CA GLY A 26 -27.37 -12.48 -7.19
C GLY A 26 -28.57 -12.96 -7.98
N VAL A 27 -28.59 -14.25 -8.34
CA VAL A 27 -29.75 -14.92 -8.93
C VAL A 27 -30.55 -15.60 -7.82
N THR A 28 -31.84 -15.29 -7.74
CA THR A 28 -32.73 -15.83 -6.71
C THR A 28 -33.37 -17.16 -7.14
N TYR A 29 -33.30 -18.15 -6.28
CA TYR A 29 -33.95 -19.45 -6.38
C TYR A 29 -34.86 -19.64 -5.18
N ALA A 30 -36.05 -20.19 -5.38
CA ALA A 30 -37.02 -20.37 -4.31
C ALA A 30 -37.62 -21.77 -4.25
N PHE A 31 -38.07 -22.11 -3.06
CA PHE A 31 -38.91 -23.27 -2.79
C PHE A 31 -40.03 -22.84 -1.83
N GLU A 32 -41.27 -23.16 -2.19
CA GLU A 32 -42.45 -22.96 -1.34
C GLU A 32 -42.78 -24.27 -0.64
N GLY A 33 -42.69 -24.28 0.68
CA GLY A 33 -42.84 -25.46 1.52
C GLY A 33 -41.85 -25.46 2.68
N GLU A 34 -42.12 -26.32 3.67
CA GLU A 34 -41.23 -26.52 4.80
C GLU A 34 -40.10 -27.50 4.43
N LEU A 35 -38.86 -27.17 4.82
CA LEU A 35 -37.77 -28.11 4.74
C LEU A 35 -37.89 -29.16 5.86
N PRO A 36 -37.52 -30.42 5.63
CA PRO A 36 -37.45 -31.42 6.69
C PRO A 36 -36.55 -30.93 7.84
N PRO A 37 -36.97 -31.07 9.11
CA PRO A 37 -36.20 -30.56 10.25
C PRO A 37 -34.78 -31.12 10.30
N ALA A 38 -33.79 -30.22 10.26
CA ALA A 38 -32.38 -30.54 10.45
C ALA A 38 -31.64 -29.37 11.10
N GLU A 39 -30.53 -29.67 11.80
CA GLU A 39 -29.64 -28.65 12.37
C GLU A 39 -28.76 -27.97 11.32
N LYS A 40 -28.53 -28.63 10.18
CA LYS A 40 -27.74 -28.11 9.06
C LYS A 40 -28.45 -28.45 7.77
N TYR A 41 -28.26 -27.61 6.76
CA TYR A 41 -28.76 -27.84 5.41
C TYR A 41 -27.62 -27.70 4.41
N THR A 42 -27.48 -28.70 3.56
CA THR A 42 -26.50 -28.69 2.47
C THR A 42 -27.17 -28.22 1.19
N PHE A 43 -26.65 -27.15 0.62
CA PHE A 43 -27.05 -26.63 -0.68
C PHE A 43 -26.03 -27.11 -1.72
N VAL A 44 -26.52 -27.76 -2.76
CA VAL A 44 -25.72 -28.34 -3.85
C VAL A 44 -26.07 -27.60 -5.15
N ALA A 45 -25.06 -26.97 -5.73
CA ALA A 45 -25.15 -26.22 -6.98
C ALA A 45 -24.43 -27.00 -8.09
N GLU A 46 -25.11 -27.30 -9.20
CA GLU A 46 -24.44 -27.77 -10.41
C GLU A 46 -24.31 -26.59 -11.38
N PHE A 47 -23.12 -26.32 -11.90
CA PHE A 47 -22.86 -25.17 -12.78
C PHE A 47 -21.92 -25.52 -13.94
N ALA A 48 -22.08 -24.81 -15.05
CA ALA A 48 -21.15 -24.84 -16.17
C ALA A 48 -20.00 -23.86 -15.92
N ASP A 49 -18.80 -24.38 -15.77
CA ASP A 49 -17.56 -23.66 -15.47
C ASP A 49 -17.02 -22.91 -16.70
N ASN A 50 -17.72 -21.88 -17.16
CA ASN A 50 -17.37 -21.17 -18.40
C ASN A 50 -16.57 -19.89 -18.17
N ASP A 51 -16.88 -19.15 -17.09
CA ASP A 51 -16.28 -17.86 -16.76
C ASP A 51 -15.73 -17.87 -15.33
N PRO A 52 -14.70 -17.06 -15.01
CA PRO A 52 -14.21 -16.94 -13.65
C PRO A 52 -15.32 -16.47 -12.69
N GLY A 53 -15.47 -17.15 -11.56
CA GLY A 53 -16.45 -16.78 -10.55
C GLY A 53 -16.07 -17.29 -9.16
N PHE A 54 -16.40 -16.52 -8.14
CA PHE A 54 -16.23 -16.90 -6.74
C PHE A 54 -17.57 -16.78 -6.03
N ALA A 55 -18.17 -17.92 -5.72
CA ALA A 55 -19.57 -17.99 -5.38
C ALA A 55 -19.87 -17.77 -3.89
N PHE A 56 -20.95 -17.04 -3.63
CA PHE A 56 -21.54 -16.89 -2.29
C PHE A 56 -23.01 -17.26 -2.32
N LEU A 57 -23.49 -17.88 -1.24
CA LEU A 57 -24.89 -18.23 -1.08
C LEU A 57 -25.48 -17.53 0.15
N SER A 58 -26.56 -16.79 -0.06
CA SER A 58 -27.43 -16.29 1.02
C SER A 58 -28.76 -17.01 0.97
N VAL A 59 -29.29 -17.42 2.12
CA VAL A 59 -30.57 -18.13 2.25
C VAL A 59 -31.44 -17.35 3.24
N ASN A 60 -32.54 -16.77 2.77
CA ASN A 60 -33.41 -15.90 3.55
C ASN A 60 -32.64 -14.80 4.29
N GLY A 61 -31.60 -14.24 3.66
CA GLY A 61 -30.72 -13.22 4.24
C GLY A 61 -29.54 -13.76 5.07
N MET A 62 -29.49 -15.06 5.34
CA MET A 62 -28.41 -15.70 6.11
C MET A 62 -27.31 -16.22 5.20
N GLY A 63 -26.05 -15.90 5.49
CA GLY A 63 -24.92 -16.46 4.74
C GLY A 63 -24.76 -17.98 4.98
N ALA A 64 -24.70 -18.76 3.90
CA ALA A 64 -24.29 -20.16 3.94
C ALA A 64 -22.77 -20.24 3.75
N ARG A 65 -22.10 -21.08 4.54
CA ARG A 65 -20.65 -21.27 4.45
C ARG A 65 -20.32 -22.07 3.20
N ALA A 66 -19.48 -21.52 2.32
CA ALA A 66 -18.92 -22.25 1.19
C ALA A 66 -17.99 -23.36 1.69
N VAL A 67 -18.12 -24.58 1.13
CA VAL A 67 -17.42 -25.78 1.64
C VAL A 67 -16.48 -26.37 0.60
N ALA A 68 -16.95 -26.58 -0.62
CA ALA A 68 -16.15 -27.14 -1.71
C ALA A 68 -16.75 -26.78 -3.08
N GLY A 69 -15.90 -26.65 -4.11
CA GLY A 69 -16.29 -26.45 -5.51
C GLY A 69 -17.04 -25.15 -5.77
N TYR A 70 -16.78 -24.11 -4.99
CA TYR A 70 -17.49 -22.82 -5.06
C TYR A 70 -16.78 -21.80 -5.96
N THR A 71 -15.80 -22.25 -6.74
CA THR A 71 -15.06 -21.44 -7.69
C THR A 71 -15.26 -21.96 -9.11
N SER A 72 -15.37 -21.02 -10.05
CA SER A 72 -15.45 -21.22 -11.49
C SER A 72 -14.17 -20.65 -12.08
N CYS A 73 -13.47 -21.42 -12.91
CA CYS A 73 -12.16 -21.12 -13.49
C CYS A 73 -12.18 -21.12 -15.03
N GLY A 74 -13.35 -21.28 -15.65
CA GLY A 74 -13.53 -21.26 -17.10
C GLY A 74 -12.99 -22.50 -17.83
N THR A 75 -13.11 -23.70 -17.25
CA THR A 75 -12.60 -24.93 -17.88
C THR A 75 -13.61 -25.62 -18.83
N GLY A 76 -14.83 -25.10 -18.96
CA GLY A 76 -15.93 -25.66 -19.77
C GLY A 76 -16.58 -26.93 -19.21
N ARG A 77 -16.26 -27.34 -17.98
CA ARG A 77 -16.81 -28.56 -17.34
C ARG A 77 -18.08 -28.25 -16.57
N ILE A 78 -18.92 -29.26 -16.35
CA ILE A 78 -19.97 -29.19 -15.33
C ILE A 78 -19.35 -29.57 -13.99
N ARG A 79 -19.56 -28.74 -12.97
CA ARG A 79 -19.00 -28.90 -11.62
C ARG A 79 -20.07 -28.79 -10.55
N THR A 80 -19.77 -29.33 -9.38
CA THR A 80 -20.60 -29.26 -8.17
C THR A 80 -19.98 -28.28 -7.16
N GLY A 81 -20.77 -27.31 -6.71
CA GLY A 81 -20.46 -26.45 -5.57
C GLY A 81 -21.35 -26.78 -4.37
N VAL A 82 -20.77 -26.72 -3.16
CA VAL A 82 -21.44 -27.08 -1.91
C VAL A 82 -21.34 -25.98 -0.88
N PHE A 83 -22.49 -25.63 -0.30
CA PHE A 83 -22.64 -24.63 0.75
C PHE A 83 -23.43 -25.22 1.92
N ILE A 84 -23.09 -24.84 3.15
CA ILE A 84 -23.79 -25.33 4.35
C ILE A 84 -24.34 -24.15 5.14
N LEU A 85 -25.65 -24.17 5.39
CA LEU A 85 -26.31 -23.29 6.35
C LEU A 85 -26.45 -24.00 7.69
N ASP A 86 -25.97 -23.37 8.75
CA ASP A 86 -26.13 -23.86 10.13
C ASP A 86 -27.43 -23.31 10.73
N ALA A 87 -28.46 -24.16 10.77
CA ALA A 87 -29.78 -23.85 11.27
C ALA A 87 -29.94 -24.10 12.79
N SER A 88 -28.88 -24.52 13.48
CA SER A 88 -28.85 -24.55 14.94
C SER A 88 -28.87 -23.13 15.53
N LYS A 89 -28.43 -22.14 14.75
CA LYS A 89 -28.46 -20.71 15.14
C LYS A 89 -29.89 -20.18 15.16
N PRO A 90 -30.32 -19.45 16.22
CA PRO A 90 -31.70 -18.96 16.35
C PRO A 90 -32.19 -18.14 15.15
N GLU A 91 -31.33 -17.30 14.58
CA GLU A 91 -31.63 -16.44 13.43
C GLU A 91 -31.89 -17.26 12.16
N ALA A 92 -31.04 -18.24 11.88
CA ALA A 92 -31.21 -19.15 10.74
C ALA A 92 -32.46 -20.02 10.91
N LYS A 93 -32.71 -20.52 12.13
CA LYS A 93 -33.91 -21.30 12.45
C LYS A 93 -35.18 -20.49 12.19
N LYS A 94 -35.21 -19.22 12.63
CA LYS A 94 -36.32 -18.28 12.37
C LYS A 94 -36.47 -17.96 10.88
N ALA A 95 -35.37 -17.78 10.16
CA ALA A 95 -35.40 -17.48 8.74
C ALA A 95 -36.00 -18.65 7.94
N LEU A 96 -35.71 -19.89 8.31
CA LEU A 96 -36.20 -21.10 7.65
C LEU A 96 -37.63 -21.50 8.05
N SER A 97 -38.16 -21.00 9.18
CA SER A 97 -39.51 -21.34 9.66
C SER A 97 -40.64 -20.59 8.96
N THR A 98 -40.33 -19.81 7.91
CA THR A 98 -41.30 -18.96 7.19
C THR A 98 -42.14 -19.74 6.18
N GLY A 99 -41.87 -21.04 5.96
CA GLY A 99 -42.49 -21.86 4.92
C GLY A 99 -42.06 -21.48 3.50
N LYS A 100 -41.07 -20.59 3.37
CA LYS A 100 -40.50 -20.14 2.10
C LYS A 100 -38.98 -20.11 2.20
N ILE A 101 -38.32 -20.74 1.23
CA ILE A 101 -36.87 -20.69 1.09
C ILE A 101 -36.54 -19.83 -0.11
N GLU A 102 -35.79 -18.76 0.08
CA GLU A 102 -35.20 -17.92 -0.95
C GLU A 102 -33.68 -17.99 -0.82
N ALA A 103 -33.04 -18.62 -1.80
CA ALA A 103 -31.61 -18.75 -1.91
C ALA A 103 -31.08 -17.84 -3.02
N VAL A 104 -30.21 -16.91 -2.68
CA VAL A 104 -29.57 -15.97 -3.61
C VAL A 104 -28.14 -16.43 -3.84
N MET A 105 -27.85 -16.90 -5.05
CA MET A 105 -26.50 -17.25 -5.49
C MET A 105 -25.83 -16.04 -6.13
N VAL A 106 -24.66 -15.66 -5.64
CA VAL A 106 -23.85 -14.55 -6.15
C VAL A 106 -22.62 -15.10 -6.86
N ASN A 107 -22.29 -14.51 -8.02
CA ASN A 107 -21.05 -14.76 -8.76
C ASN A 107 -20.72 -16.25 -9.05
N MET A 108 -21.76 -17.02 -9.38
CA MET A 108 -21.64 -18.37 -9.96
C MET A 108 -22.20 -18.35 -11.39
N PRO A 109 -21.43 -17.90 -12.38
CA PRO A 109 -21.86 -17.93 -13.77
C PRO A 109 -22.18 -19.37 -14.20
N GLY A 110 -23.15 -19.54 -15.11
CA GLY A 110 -23.52 -20.85 -15.63
C GLY A 110 -24.23 -21.79 -14.65
N LEU A 111 -24.78 -21.30 -13.53
CA LEU A 111 -25.57 -22.10 -12.59
C LEU A 111 -26.74 -22.82 -13.30
N LEU A 112 -26.73 -24.15 -13.26
CA LEU A 112 -27.72 -25.02 -13.90
C LEU A 112 -28.82 -25.41 -12.92
N THR A 113 -28.45 -25.89 -11.74
CA THR A 113 -29.39 -26.30 -10.70
C THR A 113 -28.89 -25.88 -9.32
N LEU A 114 -29.84 -25.58 -8.43
CA LEU A 114 -29.60 -25.41 -7.01
C LEU A 114 -30.58 -26.30 -6.25
N SER A 115 -30.06 -27.11 -5.35
CA SER A 115 -30.86 -28.03 -4.54
C SER A 115 -30.46 -27.96 -3.07
N VAL A 116 -31.34 -28.40 -2.18
CA VAL A 116 -31.11 -28.47 -0.74
C VAL A 116 -31.37 -29.87 -0.21
N VAL A 117 -30.52 -30.29 0.73
CA VAL A 117 -30.58 -31.57 1.44
C VAL A 117 -30.54 -31.28 2.95
N PRO A 118 -31.46 -31.85 3.75
CA PRO A 118 -31.38 -31.77 5.21
C PRO A 118 -30.17 -32.56 5.72
N GLY A 119 -29.39 -31.97 6.61
CA GLY A 119 -28.15 -32.52 7.13
C GLY A 119 -26.89 -32.07 6.35
N VAL A 120 -25.76 -32.68 6.70
CA VAL A 120 -24.48 -32.51 5.99
C VAL A 120 -24.32 -33.65 4.99
N ASP A 121 -24.37 -33.33 3.69
CA ASP A 121 -24.23 -34.32 2.62
C ASP A 121 -22.74 -34.54 2.30
N GLN A 122 -22.17 -35.62 2.83
CA GLN A 122 -20.74 -35.95 2.65
C GLN A 122 -20.41 -36.38 1.21
N ASP A 123 -21.36 -37.02 0.52
CA ASP A 123 -21.15 -37.48 -0.86
C ASP A 123 -21.10 -36.28 -1.81
N ALA A 124 -21.97 -35.28 -1.61
CA ALA A 124 -21.91 -34.03 -2.35
C ALA A 124 -20.60 -33.27 -2.12
N ILE A 125 -20.11 -33.23 -0.87
CA ILE A 125 -18.81 -32.60 -0.54
C ILE A 125 -17.67 -33.34 -1.24
N ALA A 126 -17.64 -34.68 -1.17
CA ALA A 126 -16.60 -35.48 -1.82
C ALA A 126 -16.61 -35.27 -3.34
N LYS A 127 -17.79 -35.31 -3.97
CA LYS A 127 -17.98 -35.01 -5.40
C LYS A 127 -17.45 -33.63 -5.76
N ALA A 128 -17.83 -32.59 -5.00
CA ALA A 128 -17.36 -31.22 -5.25
C ALA A 128 -15.83 -31.09 -5.15
N LYS A 129 -15.21 -31.75 -4.16
CA LYS A 129 -13.74 -31.77 -4.01
C LYS A 129 -13.05 -32.49 -5.16
N GLU A 130 -13.57 -33.64 -5.57
CA GLU A 130 -13.04 -34.41 -6.70
C GLU A 130 -13.10 -33.58 -7.99
N GLN A 131 -14.21 -32.87 -8.18
CA GLN A 131 -14.49 -32.01 -9.32
C GLN A 131 -13.92 -30.58 -9.22
N ARG A 132 -13.00 -30.28 -8.30
CA ARG A 132 -12.25 -29.00 -8.35
C ARG A 132 -11.44 -28.89 -9.64
N ALA A 133 -11.21 -27.66 -10.09
CA ALA A 133 -10.31 -27.40 -11.20
C ALA A 133 -8.92 -27.97 -10.89
N LYS A 134 -8.39 -28.81 -11.78
CA LYS A 134 -7.05 -29.37 -11.64
C LYS A 134 -6.04 -28.43 -12.28
N PRO A 135 -4.77 -28.41 -11.82
CA PRO A 135 -3.80 -27.46 -12.33
C PRO A 135 -3.65 -27.38 -13.85
N HIS A 136 -3.62 -28.53 -14.54
CA HIS A 136 -3.50 -28.59 -16.00
C HIS A 136 -4.73 -28.04 -16.75
N GLU A 137 -5.88 -27.92 -16.07
CA GLU A 137 -7.12 -27.37 -16.65
C GLU A 137 -7.16 -25.83 -16.57
N VAL A 138 -6.33 -25.22 -15.73
CA VAL A 138 -6.40 -23.78 -15.43
C VAL A 138 -5.36 -23.04 -16.26
N GLN A 139 -5.82 -22.32 -17.28
CA GLN A 139 -5.00 -21.42 -18.07
C GLN A 139 -5.30 -19.97 -17.71
N PRO A 140 -4.30 -19.11 -17.52
CA PRO A 140 -4.53 -17.70 -17.25
C PRO A 140 -5.21 -17.01 -18.45
N LEU A 141 -6.05 -16.02 -18.18
CA LEU A 141 -6.66 -15.18 -19.21
C LEU A 141 -5.64 -14.27 -19.90
N PHE A 142 -4.59 -13.88 -19.19
CA PHE A 142 -3.45 -13.17 -19.72
C PHE A 142 -2.19 -13.50 -18.92
N THR A 143 -1.02 -13.32 -19.53
CA THR A 143 0.27 -13.41 -18.84
C THR A 143 1.02 -12.10 -19.09
N PRO A 144 1.54 -11.43 -18.05
CA PRO A 144 2.34 -10.23 -18.23
C PRO A 144 3.58 -10.49 -19.09
N ASP A 145 3.79 -9.67 -20.10
CA ASP A 145 4.99 -9.60 -20.94
C ASP A 145 5.29 -8.12 -21.26
N PRO A 146 6.31 -7.50 -20.64
CA PRO A 146 7.34 -8.14 -19.82
C PRO A 146 6.82 -8.70 -18.49
N TRP A 147 7.48 -9.77 -18.03
CA TRP A 147 7.13 -10.46 -16.79
C TRP A 147 7.15 -9.53 -15.58
N MET A 148 6.21 -9.74 -14.66
CA MET A 148 6.16 -9.05 -13.35
C MET A 148 5.55 -9.95 -12.29
N GLN A 149 5.68 -9.56 -11.01
CA GLN A 149 5.05 -10.24 -9.89
C GLN A 149 3.61 -9.75 -9.70
N LEU A 150 2.64 -10.63 -9.98
CA LEU A 150 1.22 -10.43 -9.71
C LEU A 150 0.82 -11.34 -8.54
N ILE A 151 0.74 -10.75 -7.36
CA ILE A 151 0.63 -11.46 -6.09
C ILE A 151 -0.76 -11.27 -5.49
N VAL A 152 -1.31 -12.30 -4.86
CA VAL A 152 -2.62 -12.24 -4.21
C VAL A 152 -2.69 -13.09 -2.96
N SER A 153 -3.51 -12.69 -1.98
CA SER A 153 -3.80 -13.58 -0.84
C SER A 153 -4.85 -14.64 -1.22
N VAL A 154 -4.60 -15.89 -0.85
CA VAL A 154 -5.42 -17.07 -1.24
C VAL A 154 -5.95 -17.86 -0.04
N GLY A 155 -6.09 -17.20 1.12
CA GLY A 155 -6.50 -17.86 2.37
C GLY A 155 -5.45 -18.84 2.92
N ALA A 156 -4.16 -18.58 2.65
CA ALA A 156 -3.04 -19.39 3.13
C ALA A 156 -2.73 -19.17 4.63
N ASP A 157 -3.21 -18.07 5.21
CA ASP A 157 -2.94 -17.70 6.60
C ASP A 157 -3.84 -18.42 7.60
N ALA A 158 -3.25 -18.82 8.73
CA ALA A 158 -3.95 -19.41 9.86
C ALA A 158 -3.63 -18.69 11.19
N PRO A 159 -4.58 -18.66 12.13
CA PRO A 159 -4.30 -18.18 13.49
C PRO A 159 -3.27 -19.04 14.23
N THR A 160 -3.34 -20.37 14.06
CA THR A 160 -2.41 -21.35 14.64
C THR A 160 -1.91 -22.34 13.58
N ARG A 161 -0.85 -23.08 13.89
CA ARG A 161 -0.22 -24.06 12.98
C ARG A 161 -1.15 -25.21 12.64
N GLU A 162 -1.99 -25.62 13.60
CA GLU A 162 -3.00 -26.67 13.43
C GLU A 162 -4.08 -26.28 12.40
N GLY A 163 -4.15 -24.99 12.03
CA GLY A 163 -5.01 -24.49 10.97
C GLY A 163 -4.53 -24.79 9.54
N LEU A 164 -3.35 -25.40 9.36
CA LEU A 164 -2.82 -25.73 8.03
C LEU A 164 -3.82 -26.48 7.13
N PRO A 165 -4.53 -27.55 7.58
CA PRO A 165 -5.47 -28.27 6.73
C PRO A 165 -6.59 -27.37 6.17
N ASN A 166 -7.08 -26.42 6.97
CA ASN A 166 -8.12 -25.48 6.52
C ASN A 166 -7.57 -24.44 5.53
N SER A 167 -6.31 -24.03 5.72
CA SER A 167 -5.62 -23.09 4.82
C SER A 167 -5.41 -23.74 3.46
N LEU A 168 -4.89 -24.98 3.43
CA LEU A 168 -4.73 -25.75 2.20
C LEU A 168 -6.07 -26.01 1.50
N GLU A 169 -7.14 -26.29 2.24
CA GLU A 169 -8.49 -26.43 1.64
C GLU A 169 -9.01 -25.12 1.02
N SER A 170 -8.69 -23.97 1.63
CA SER A 170 -9.04 -22.66 1.08
C SER A 170 -8.24 -22.35 -0.19
N MET A 171 -6.94 -22.65 -0.16
CA MET A 171 -6.04 -22.51 -1.31
C MET A 171 -6.47 -23.36 -2.50
N ARG A 172 -6.97 -24.59 -2.27
CA ARG A 172 -7.48 -25.48 -3.34
C ARG A 172 -8.70 -24.92 -4.09
N GLU A 173 -9.33 -23.88 -3.57
CA GLU A 173 -10.41 -23.14 -4.24
C GLU A 173 -9.87 -21.84 -4.84
N GLN A 174 -9.05 -21.10 -4.09
CA GLN A 174 -8.62 -19.75 -4.47
C GLN A 174 -7.46 -19.70 -5.47
N CYS A 175 -6.47 -20.61 -5.35
CA CYS A 175 -5.34 -20.66 -6.29
C CYS A 175 -5.80 -20.82 -7.75
N PRO A 176 -6.65 -21.80 -8.12
CA PRO A 176 -7.08 -21.93 -9.51
C PRO A 176 -7.87 -20.72 -10.01
N TYR A 177 -8.70 -20.11 -9.16
CA TYR A 177 -9.44 -18.90 -9.50
C TYR A 177 -8.50 -17.73 -9.84
N PHE A 178 -7.55 -17.42 -8.97
CA PHE A 178 -6.62 -16.31 -9.21
C PHE A 178 -5.61 -16.61 -10.31
N ARG A 179 -5.17 -17.86 -10.44
CA ARG A 179 -4.36 -18.30 -11.58
C ARG A 179 -5.09 -18.03 -12.90
N ARG A 180 -6.39 -18.31 -12.97
CA ARG A 180 -7.22 -17.98 -14.13
C ARG A 180 -7.26 -16.48 -14.41
N LEU A 181 -7.32 -15.64 -13.38
CA LEU A 181 -7.26 -14.18 -13.52
C LEU A 181 -5.87 -13.63 -13.89
N GLY A 182 -4.86 -14.48 -14.10
CA GLY A 182 -3.52 -14.05 -14.53
C GLY A 182 -2.52 -13.82 -13.40
N PHE A 183 -2.92 -13.95 -12.14
CA PHE A 183 -1.99 -13.92 -11.02
C PHE A 183 -0.99 -15.07 -11.10
N ASN A 184 0.25 -14.81 -10.72
CA ASN A 184 1.35 -15.76 -10.84
C ASN A 184 2.05 -16.03 -9.50
N GLY A 185 1.63 -15.39 -8.42
CA GLY A 185 2.12 -15.71 -7.08
C GLY A 185 1.10 -15.46 -5.98
N ILE A 186 1.40 -15.99 -4.81
CA ILE A 186 0.60 -15.84 -3.60
C ILE A 186 1.41 -15.18 -2.48
N GLU A 187 0.72 -14.46 -1.60
CA GLU A 187 1.30 -13.97 -0.35
C GLU A 187 0.63 -14.64 0.85
N SER A 188 1.45 -14.88 1.88
CA SER A 188 1.04 -15.28 3.23
C SER A 188 1.96 -14.61 4.27
N TYR A 189 1.56 -14.64 5.53
CA TYR A 189 2.34 -14.12 6.65
C TYR A 189 3.21 -15.21 7.27
N VAL A 190 4.52 -14.99 7.26
CA VAL A 190 5.50 -15.81 7.98
C VAL A 190 5.69 -15.20 9.36
N LYS A 191 5.08 -15.83 10.37
CA LYS A 191 5.18 -15.36 11.77
C LYS A 191 6.30 -16.10 12.47
N TRP A 192 7.16 -15.40 13.20
CA TRP A 192 8.28 -16.02 13.91
C TRP A 192 7.83 -17.11 14.90
N ASN A 193 6.73 -16.89 15.64
CA ASN A 193 6.14 -17.88 16.54
C ASN A 193 5.60 -19.15 15.86
N PHE A 194 5.40 -19.16 14.55
CA PHE A 194 5.02 -20.36 13.81
C PHE A 194 6.20 -21.25 13.51
N ILE A 195 7.38 -20.66 13.32
CA ILE A 195 8.55 -21.37 12.82
C ILE A 195 9.54 -21.74 13.92
N GLU A 196 9.72 -20.90 14.95
CA GLU A 196 10.67 -21.11 16.04
C GLU A 196 9.92 -21.15 17.39
N TYR A 197 9.07 -22.16 17.55
CA TYR A 197 8.26 -22.34 18.76
C TYR A 197 9.12 -22.65 20.00
N GLU A 198 10.19 -23.41 19.80
CA GLU A 198 11.24 -23.62 20.79
C GLU A 198 12.52 -22.96 20.31
N LYS A 199 13.24 -22.27 21.20
CA LYS A 199 14.48 -21.57 20.87
C LYS A 199 15.47 -22.50 20.15
N GLY A 200 15.91 -22.10 18.96
CA GLY A 200 16.85 -22.82 18.11
C GLY A 200 16.27 -24.03 17.36
N LYS A 201 14.96 -24.27 17.41
CA LYS A 201 14.30 -25.33 16.64
C LYS A 201 13.34 -24.72 15.64
N PHE A 202 13.74 -24.78 14.37
CA PHE A 202 12.99 -24.23 13.26
C PHE A 202 12.16 -25.30 12.54
N ASP A 203 10.89 -25.01 12.27
CA ASP A 203 9.96 -25.88 11.56
C ASP A 203 9.22 -25.10 10.46
N TRP A 204 9.58 -25.40 9.22
CA TRP A 204 9.05 -24.75 8.03
C TRP A 204 7.89 -25.51 7.37
N SER A 205 7.47 -26.66 7.94
CA SER A 205 6.50 -27.58 7.31
C SER A 205 5.17 -26.92 6.91
N PHE A 206 4.73 -25.92 7.68
CA PHE A 206 3.53 -25.13 7.34
C PHE A 206 3.71 -24.42 6.01
N TYR A 207 4.81 -23.68 5.85
CA TYR A 207 5.07 -22.85 4.67
C TYR A 207 5.53 -23.69 3.48
N ASP A 208 6.29 -24.76 3.71
CA ASP A 208 6.63 -25.72 2.65
C ASP A 208 5.36 -26.31 2.01
N SER A 209 4.36 -26.68 2.83
CA SER A 209 3.07 -27.19 2.34
C SER A 209 2.28 -26.13 1.54
N VAL A 210 2.34 -24.86 1.96
CA VAL A 210 1.71 -23.73 1.25
C VAL A 210 2.37 -23.53 -0.11
N ILE A 211 3.71 -23.51 -0.17
CA ILE A 211 4.49 -23.35 -1.40
C ILE A 211 4.24 -24.51 -2.36
N GLU A 212 4.28 -25.76 -1.86
CA GLU A 212 4.02 -26.95 -2.66
C GLU A 212 2.65 -26.88 -3.34
N LEU A 213 1.59 -26.54 -2.58
CA LEU A 213 0.25 -26.41 -3.12
C LEU A 213 0.11 -25.27 -4.13
N ALA A 214 0.71 -24.10 -3.87
CA ALA A 214 0.68 -22.99 -4.83
C ALA A 214 1.38 -23.37 -6.14
N ALA A 215 2.54 -24.05 -6.02
CA ALA A 215 3.33 -24.50 -7.15
C ALA A 215 2.59 -25.54 -8.01
N GLU A 216 1.69 -26.36 -7.43
CA GLU A 216 0.81 -27.24 -8.22
C GLU A 216 0.11 -26.46 -9.32
N TYR A 217 -0.39 -25.24 -9.04
CA TYR A 217 -1.09 -24.36 -9.98
C TYR A 217 -0.17 -23.41 -10.77
N GLY A 218 1.15 -23.56 -10.66
CA GLY A 218 2.13 -22.68 -11.29
C GLY A 218 2.18 -21.29 -10.68
N MET A 219 1.82 -21.15 -9.40
CA MET A 219 1.94 -19.90 -8.65
C MET A 219 3.16 -19.94 -7.73
N GLY A 220 3.97 -18.87 -7.74
CA GLY A 220 5.07 -18.68 -6.81
C GLY A 220 4.60 -18.17 -5.43
N TRP A 221 5.55 -17.99 -4.51
CA TRP A 221 5.30 -17.49 -3.16
C TRP A 221 6.13 -16.24 -2.89
N PHE A 222 5.49 -15.23 -2.32
CA PHE A 222 6.12 -13.98 -1.91
C PHE A 222 5.54 -13.58 -0.54
N PRO A 223 6.10 -14.05 0.59
CA PRO A 223 5.54 -13.81 1.91
C PRO A 223 5.92 -12.45 2.50
N LEU A 224 5.12 -11.99 3.46
CA LEU A 224 5.54 -11.02 4.46
C LEU A 224 6.21 -11.72 5.65
N ILE A 225 7.44 -11.33 5.98
CA ILE A 225 8.23 -11.90 7.10
C ILE A 225 8.07 -11.05 8.36
N ILE A 226 7.44 -11.61 9.39
CA ILE A 226 7.00 -10.87 10.58
C ILE A 226 7.74 -11.40 11.82
N GLY A 227 8.79 -10.67 12.20
CA GLY A 227 9.58 -10.93 13.40
C GLY A 227 9.61 -9.78 14.40
N GLY A 228 9.22 -8.56 13.98
CA GLY A 228 9.20 -7.38 14.86
C GLY A 228 7.86 -7.09 15.53
N SER A 229 6.76 -7.71 15.11
CA SER A 229 5.43 -7.43 15.65
C SER A 229 5.09 -8.31 16.86
N ALA A 230 4.42 -7.73 17.86
CA ALA A 230 4.10 -8.39 19.13
C ALA A 230 3.34 -9.72 18.95
N TYR A 231 2.34 -9.77 18.07
CA TYR A 231 1.53 -10.98 17.85
C TYR A 231 2.30 -12.15 17.20
N ALA A 232 3.45 -11.88 16.60
CA ALA A 232 4.29 -12.86 15.93
C ALA A 232 5.46 -13.34 16.79
N LEU A 233 5.67 -12.79 18.00
CA LEU A 233 6.80 -13.15 18.85
C LEU A 233 6.66 -14.56 19.45
N PRO A 234 7.73 -15.38 19.42
CA PRO A 234 7.77 -16.64 20.16
C PRO A 234 7.64 -16.41 21.67
N GLU A 235 6.98 -17.34 22.36
CA GLU A 235 6.80 -17.25 23.82
C GLU A 235 8.15 -17.29 24.56
N TRP A 236 9.08 -18.14 24.13
CA TRP A 236 10.42 -18.20 24.75
C TRP A 236 11.18 -16.88 24.59
N TYR A 237 10.99 -16.17 23.49
CA TYR A 237 11.66 -14.90 23.26
C TYR A 237 11.07 -13.85 24.20
N ARG A 238 9.74 -13.78 24.24
CA ARG A 238 9.06 -12.77 25.03
C ARG A 238 9.11 -13.02 26.55
N GLU A 239 8.74 -14.21 27.00
CA GLU A 239 8.56 -14.51 28.43
C GLU A 239 9.84 -14.97 29.13
N HIS A 240 10.81 -15.47 28.37
CA HIS A 240 11.97 -16.19 28.94
C HIS A 240 13.33 -15.63 28.52
N THR A 241 13.36 -14.58 27.69
CA THR A 241 14.61 -13.86 27.40
C THR A 241 14.82 -12.77 28.43
N GLU A 242 15.89 -12.90 29.21
CA GLU A 242 16.29 -11.89 30.17
C GLU A 242 16.51 -10.52 29.49
N GLY A 243 15.97 -9.48 30.11
CA GLY A 243 16.11 -8.10 29.63
C GLY A 243 15.21 -7.73 28.45
N PHE A 244 14.15 -8.52 28.14
CA PHE A 244 13.18 -8.14 27.11
C PHE A 244 12.64 -6.73 27.38
N THR A 245 12.74 -5.87 26.37
CA THR A 245 12.25 -4.49 26.42
C THR A 245 11.42 -4.19 25.18
N GLY A 246 10.21 -3.68 25.41
CA GLY A 246 9.35 -3.20 24.36
C GLY A 246 9.45 -1.68 24.19
N PHE A 247 8.77 -1.15 23.18
CA PHE A 247 8.60 0.30 23.06
C PHE A 247 7.77 0.88 24.21
N THR A 248 8.07 2.13 24.58
CA THR A 248 7.29 2.88 25.57
C THR A 248 6.84 4.20 24.96
N CYS A 249 5.55 4.49 25.06
CA CYS A 249 4.93 5.72 24.55
C CYS A 249 5.39 6.95 25.35
N LEU A 250 5.86 8.00 24.67
CA LEU A 250 6.26 9.28 25.29
C LEU A 250 5.06 10.04 25.85
N GLU A 251 3.93 10.01 25.16
CA GLU A 251 2.70 10.73 25.52
C GLU A 251 2.09 10.18 26.82
N HIS A 252 2.05 8.85 26.97
CA HIS A 252 1.29 8.20 28.04
C HIS A 252 2.18 7.45 29.05
N GLY A 253 3.44 7.18 28.73
CA GLY A 253 4.33 6.36 29.55
C GLY A 253 3.88 4.90 29.68
N GLN A 254 3.14 4.40 28.70
CA GLN A 254 2.67 3.01 28.66
C GLN A 254 3.57 2.17 27.75
N ASP A 255 3.91 0.98 28.23
CA ASP A 255 4.71 0.02 27.50
C ASP A 255 3.87 -0.72 26.44
N ASN A 256 4.55 -1.19 25.41
CA ASN A 256 4.01 -2.00 24.32
C ASN A 256 4.88 -3.25 24.14
N ASN A 257 4.29 -4.33 23.62
CA ASN A 257 4.97 -5.60 23.48
C ASN A 257 5.83 -5.74 22.22
N VAL A 258 5.77 -4.78 21.29
CA VAL A 258 6.67 -4.68 20.14
C VAL A 258 8.10 -4.38 20.66
N PRO A 259 9.13 -5.19 20.31
CA PRO A 259 10.48 -5.03 20.83
C PRO A 259 11.10 -3.69 20.41
N THR A 260 11.77 -3.02 21.35
CA THR A 260 12.38 -1.70 21.09
C THR A 260 13.63 -1.82 20.21
N ILE A 261 13.79 -0.91 19.24
CA ILE A 261 15.00 -0.82 18.41
C ILE A 261 16.09 0.07 19.03
N PHE A 262 15.80 0.69 20.17
CA PHE A 262 16.76 1.58 20.86
C PHE A 262 17.81 0.82 21.67
N ASN A 263 17.84 -0.51 21.59
CA ASN A 263 18.94 -1.33 22.07
C ASN A 263 19.16 -2.54 21.15
N GLU A 264 20.27 -3.25 21.36
CA GLU A 264 20.69 -4.37 20.52
C GLU A 264 20.19 -5.74 21.01
N GLN A 265 19.29 -5.78 22.00
CA GLN A 265 18.90 -7.03 22.66
C GLN A 265 18.19 -8.00 21.70
N GLN A 266 17.38 -7.47 20.79
CA GLN A 266 16.64 -8.28 19.80
C GLN A 266 17.49 -8.72 18.60
N THR A 267 18.54 -7.97 18.27
CA THR A 267 19.40 -8.16 17.09
C THR A 267 19.87 -9.60 16.87
N PRO A 268 20.50 -10.30 17.85
CA PRO A 268 21.01 -11.64 17.60
C PRO A 268 19.90 -12.65 17.26
N TYR A 269 18.71 -12.49 17.84
CA TYR A 269 17.59 -13.40 17.63
C TYR A 269 16.92 -13.17 16.28
N VAL A 270 16.64 -11.91 15.95
CA VAL A 270 16.08 -11.54 14.66
C VAL A 270 17.03 -11.92 13.53
N LYS A 271 18.33 -11.63 13.67
CA LYS A 271 19.33 -12.03 12.67
C LYS A 271 19.35 -13.54 12.45
N ALA A 272 19.31 -14.33 13.52
CA ALA A 272 19.25 -15.79 13.42
C ALA A 272 17.99 -16.29 12.69
N PHE A 273 16.83 -15.71 13.00
CA PHE A 273 15.56 -16.01 12.31
C PHE A 273 15.64 -15.71 10.81
N LEU A 274 16.10 -14.53 10.42
CA LEU A 274 16.21 -14.12 9.02
C LEU A 274 17.24 -14.96 8.25
N HIS A 275 18.34 -15.30 8.91
CA HIS A 275 19.36 -16.17 8.35
C HIS A 275 18.84 -17.59 8.10
N GLU A 276 18.09 -18.15 9.04
CA GLU A 276 17.49 -19.47 8.86
C GLU A 276 16.45 -19.48 7.73
N LEU A 277 15.66 -18.41 7.63
CA LEU A 277 14.73 -18.21 6.51
C LEU A 277 15.48 -18.23 5.18
N GLY A 278 16.55 -17.44 5.07
CA GLY A 278 17.36 -17.38 3.85
C GLY A 278 17.98 -18.72 3.49
N ARG A 279 18.58 -19.42 4.47
CA ARG A 279 19.15 -20.76 4.25
C ARG A 279 18.13 -21.79 3.78
N HIS A 280 16.91 -21.74 4.31
CA HIS A 280 15.88 -22.72 3.97
C HIS A 280 15.29 -22.48 2.56
N PHE A 281 15.10 -21.23 2.15
CA PHE A 281 14.43 -20.91 0.88
C PHE A 281 15.34 -20.49 -0.28
N GLU A 282 16.62 -20.21 -0.05
CA GLU A 282 17.57 -19.88 -1.11
C GLU A 282 17.60 -20.98 -2.20
N GLY A 283 17.62 -20.55 -3.47
CA GLY A 283 17.55 -21.45 -4.62
C GLY A 283 16.19 -22.13 -4.88
N ASN A 284 15.17 -21.93 -4.03
CA ASN A 284 13.84 -22.46 -4.29
C ASN A 284 13.14 -21.66 -5.40
N LYS A 285 12.97 -22.29 -6.57
CA LYS A 285 12.34 -21.68 -7.76
C LYS A 285 10.87 -21.27 -7.59
N ASN A 286 10.18 -21.79 -6.57
CA ASN A 286 8.79 -21.46 -6.29
C ASN A 286 8.66 -20.29 -5.32
N VAL A 287 9.76 -19.77 -4.78
CA VAL A 287 9.81 -18.53 -4.02
C VAL A 287 10.23 -17.43 -4.97
N PHE A 288 9.48 -16.33 -5.02
CA PHE A 288 9.83 -15.16 -5.84
C PHE A 288 10.72 -14.18 -5.06
N GLY A 289 10.47 -14.05 -3.78
CA GLY A 289 11.08 -13.05 -2.93
C GLY A 289 10.41 -12.98 -1.60
N VAL A 290 10.74 -11.96 -0.82
CA VAL A 290 10.13 -11.68 0.47
C VAL A 290 9.84 -10.20 0.64
N ARG A 291 8.79 -9.90 1.41
CA ARG A 291 8.56 -8.59 2.00
C ARG A 291 9.04 -8.58 3.45
N LEU A 292 9.74 -7.53 3.83
CA LEU A 292 10.27 -7.36 5.18
C LEU A 292 9.23 -6.71 6.12
N GLY A 293 8.97 -7.37 7.25
CA GLY A 293 8.14 -6.86 8.35
C GLY A 293 8.96 -6.67 9.63
N PRO A 294 9.81 -5.63 9.68
CA PRO A 294 10.82 -5.45 10.71
C PRO A 294 10.27 -4.96 12.05
N SER A 295 9.09 -4.34 12.08
CA SER A 295 8.49 -3.77 13.29
C SER A 295 6.97 -3.53 13.15
N GLY A 296 6.42 -2.71 14.05
CA GLY A 296 5.05 -2.18 13.97
C GLY A 296 3.95 -3.21 14.20
N ASN A 297 2.72 -2.78 13.96
CA ASN A 297 1.51 -3.54 14.32
C ASN A 297 1.17 -4.60 13.27
N TYR A 298 1.50 -4.33 12.01
CA TYR A 298 1.13 -5.13 10.85
C TYR A 298 2.33 -5.80 10.18
N GLY A 299 3.53 -5.70 10.77
CA GLY A 299 4.78 -6.13 10.14
C GLY A 299 5.21 -5.15 9.05
N GLU A 300 5.30 -3.86 9.37
CA GLU A 300 5.68 -2.79 8.42
C GLU A 300 6.92 -2.04 8.93
N SER A 301 7.57 -1.21 8.11
CA SER A 301 8.72 -0.37 8.50
C SER A 301 8.33 0.88 9.29
N GLN A 302 7.60 0.67 10.38
CA GLN A 302 7.13 1.75 11.24
C GLN A 302 7.11 1.37 12.72
N TYR A 303 7.12 2.40 13.56
CA TYR A 303 6.82 2.29 14.98
C TYR A 303 5.36 1.88 15.21
N PRO A 304 4.99 1.52 16.44
CA PRO A 304 3.61 1.19 16.72
C PRO A 304 2.66 2.32 16.32
N ALA A 305 1.55 1.97 15.66
CA ALA A 305 0.61 2.94 15.12
C ALA A 305 -0.82 2.56 15.51
N THR A 306 -1.68 2.22 14.54
CA THR A 306 -3.09 1.85 14.80
C THR A 306 -3.31 0.34 14.75
N GLY A 307 -4.45 -0.13 15.25
CA GLY A 307 -4.82 -1.54 15.23
C GLY A 307 -4.89 -2.16 16.63
N ASN A 308 -5.13 -3.48 16.67
CA ASN A 308 -5.33 -4.23 17.91
C ASN A 308 -4.67 -5.61 17.83
N TRP A 309 -3.40 -5.63 17.42
CA TRP A 309 -2.63 -6.84 17.12
C TRP A 309 -1.49 -7.03 18.13
N GLY A 310 -1.84 -7.05 19.41
CA GLY A 310 -0.85 -7.21 20.47
C GLY A 310 -0.37 -8.63 20.65
N TYR A 311 0.50 -8.81 21.64
CA TYR A 311 1.06 -10.11 21.97
C TYR A 311 -0.04 -11.16 22.23
N LYS A 312 0.10 -12.33 21.61
CA LYS A 312 -0.93 -13.39 21.58
C LYS A 312 -2.30 -12.93 21.03
N GLY A 313 -2.31 -11.90 20.20
CA GLY A 313 -3.53 -11.31 19.62
C GLY A 313 -4.39 -10.52 20.62
N LEU A 314 -3.84 -10.19 21.79
CA LEU A 314 -4.55 -9.41 22.80
C LEU A 314 -4.50 -7.91 22.49
N LYS A 315 -5.45 -7.17 23.08
CA LYS A 315 -5.44 -5.71 23.02
C LYS A 315 -4.29 -5.14 23.85
N GLU A 316 -3.60 -4.15 23.31
CA GLU A 316 -2.54 -3.40 24.01
C GLU A 316 -2.56 -1.91 23.65
N HIS A 317 -1.73 -1.11 24.32
CA HIS A 317 -1.63 0.33 24.09
C HIS A 317 -0.99 0.62 22.73
N MET A 318 -1.74 1.24 21.81
CA MET A 318 -1.29 1.58 20.46
C MET A 318 -2.02 2.83 19.95
N HIS A 319 -1.29 3.77 19.36
CA HIS A 319 -1.77 4.92 18.61
C HIS A 319 -0.64 5.49 17.75
N ILE A 320 -0.97 6.34 16.77
CA ILE A 320 0.05 7.17 16.11
C ILE A 320 0.61 8.13 17.15
N GLY A 321 1.92 8.05 17.41
CA GLY A 321 2.60 8.84 18.44
C GLY A 321 4.09 8.49 18.53
N TRP A 322 4.78 9.02 19.55
CA TRP A 322 6.22 8.89 19.70
C TRP A 322 6.59 7.77 20.68
N TRP A 323 7.18 6.69 20.17
CA TRP A 323 7.45 5.46 20.93
C TRP A 323 8.87 5.37 21.51
N ALA A 324 9.41 6.51 21.93
CA ALA A 324 10.82 6.65 22.33
C ALA A 324 11.01 7.02 23.81
N LYS A 325 10.15 6.57 24.72
CA LYS A 325 10.34 6.83 26.15
C LYS A 325 11.29 5.81 26.77
N GLY A 326 12.14 6.26 27.69
CA GLY A 326 12.91 5.38 28.57
C GLY A 326 14.43 5.46 28.35
N PRO A 327 15.21 4.75 29.18
CA PRO A 327 16.66 4.91 29.26
C PRO A 327 17.40 4.50 27.98
N ASP A 328 16.91 3.50 27.26
CA ASP A 328 17.54 3.05 26.00
C ASP A 328 17.40 4.09 24.89
N ALA A 329 16.20 4.64 24.74
CA ALA A 329 15.93 5.72 23.80
C ALA A 329 16.72 6.99 24.13
N ASN A 330 16.76 7.39 25.41
CA ASN A 330 17.56 8.53 25.88
C ASN A 330 19.04 8.36 25.51
N ARG A 331 19.61 7.18 25.77
CA ARG A 331 21.01 6.89 25.50
C ARG A 331 21.34 6.89 24.01
N LYS A 332 20.49 6.28 23.16
CA LYS A 332 20.70 6.33 21.71
C LYS A 332 20.57 7.75 21.17
N TYR A 333 19.58 8.51 21.63
CA TYR A 333 19.41 9.90 21.23
C TYR A 333 20.61 10.77 21.62
N ALA A 334 21.08 10.66 22.87
CA ALA A 334 22.28 11.34 23.35
C ALA A 334 23.53 10.97 22.53
N THR A 335 23.66 9.70 22.13
CA THR A 335 24.77 9.23 21.27
C THR A 335 24.69 9.86 19.88
N TRP A 336 23.51 9.87 19.26
CA TRP A 336 23.30 10.50 17.96
C TRP A 336 23.60 12.01 18.00
N LEU A 337 23.20 12.70 19.07
CA LEU A 337 23.53 14.13 19.25
C LEU A 337 25.03 14.35 19.44
N ALA A 338 25.70 13.48 20.19
CA ALA A 338 27.15 13.53 20.34
C ALA A 338 27.88 13.34 19.01
N GLU A 339 27.38 12.44 18.16
CA GLU A 339 27.90 12.25 16.81
C GLU A 339 27.63 13.44 15.90
N LYS A 340 26.44 14.07 15.97
CA LYS A 340 26.09 15.23 15.16
C LYS A 340 26.87 16.48 15.57
N TYR A 341 26.87 16.83 16.86
CA TYR A 341 27.38 18.11 17.36
C TYR A 341 28.82 18.06 17.87
N LYS A 342 29.36 16.86 18.13
CA LYS A 342 30.71 16.59 18.64
C LYS A 342 31.01 17.11 20.06
N THR A 343 30.43 18.25 20.46
CA THR A 343 30.62 18.87 21.78
C THR A 343 29.29 19.38 22.38
N PRO A 344 29.12 19.33 23.72
CA PRO A 344 27.92 19.87 24.37
C PRO A 344 27.73 21.38 24.14
N ALA A 345 28.83 22.13 23.96
CA ALA A 345 28.78 23.55 23.67
C ALA A 345 28.16 23.85 22.29
N ALA A 346 28.45 23.04 21.27
CA ALA A 346 27.85 23.18 19.95
C ALA A 346 26.34 22.85 19.99
N LEU A 347 25.96 21.80 20.72
CA LEU A 347 24.55 21.46 20.94
C LEU A 347 23.83 22.58 21.72
N SER A 348 24.46 23.09 22.78
CA SER A 348 23.93 24.21 23.59
C SER A 348 23.65 25.44 22.73
N ALA A 349 24.57 25.77 21.82
CA ALA A 349 24.41 26.89 20.90
C ALA A 349 23.28 26.66 19.89
N ALA A 350 23.16 25.44 19.34
CA ALA A 350 22.10 25.11 18.37
C ALA A 350 20.70 25.09 19.02
N TRP A 351 20.60 24.62 20.25
CA TRP A 351 19.34 24.50 20.98
C TRP A 351 19.00 25.74 21.81
N GLU A 352 19.92 26.70 21.95
CA GLU A 352 19.80 27.87 22.81
C GLU A 352 19.50 27.48 24.28
N GLU A 353 20.12 26.39 24.73
CA GLU A 353 19.92 25.78 26.05
C GLU A 353 21.27 25.44 26.68
N GLU A 354 21.39 25.53 28.01
CA GLU A 354 22.61 25.12 28.71
C GLU A 354 22.67 23.59 28.83
N ILE A 355 23.61 22.96 28.13
CA ILE A 355 23.80 21.50 28.16
C ILE A 355 25.22 21.21 28.63
N ALA A 356 25.33 20.75 29.89
CA ALA A 356 26.62 20.44 30.50
C ALA A 356 27.27 19.20 29.86
N SER A 357 26.45 18.22 29.46
CA SER A 357 26.91 16.96 28.85
C SER A 357 25.78 16.26 28.09
N PHE A 358 26.13 15.41 27.12
CA PHE A 358 25.15 14.72 26.27
C PHE A 358 24.28 13.72 27.04
N ASP A 359 24.81 13.07 28.07
CA ASP A 359 24.12 12.08 28.91
C ASP A 359 22.97 12.65 29.74
N GLN A 360 22.88 13.98 29.86
CA GLN A 360 21.74 14.66 30.50
C GLN A 360 20.55 14.86 29.55
N VAL A 361 20.73 14.61 28.25
CA VAL A 361 19.66 14.80 27.26
C VAL A 361 18.73 13.59 27.29
N GLU A 362 17.46 13.85 27.60
CA GLU A 362 16.39 12.88 27.52
C GLU A 362 15.55 13.08 26.26
N THR A 363 14.85 12.03 25.85
CA THR A 363 13.78 12.11 24.85
C THR A 363 12.61 12.94 25.38
N TYR A 364 11.93 13.64 24.47
CA TYR A 364 10.83 14.55 24.81
C TYR A 364 9.82 14.60 23.66
N LEU A 365 8.64 15.17 23.90
CA LEU A 365 7.65 15.31 22.83
C LEU A 365 8.02 16.50 21.94
N PRO A 366 8.14 16.33 20.60
CA PRO A 366 8.58 17.38 19.68
C PRO A 366 7.81 18.71 19.77
N TYR A 367 6.54 18.67 20.13
CA TYR A 367 5.69 19.86 20.27
C TYR A 367 5.94 20.67 21.56
N GLN A 368 6.76 20.17 22.49
CA GLN A 368 7.06 20.86 23.75
C GLN A 368 8.17 21.91 23.63
N THR A 369 8.95 21.89 22.54
CA THR A 369 9.98 22.89 22.29
C THR A 369 9.55 23.88 21.21
N ASN A 370 9.91 25.15 21.40
CA ASN A 370 9.76 26.19 20.39
C ASN A 370 11.04 26.36 19.55
N ASN A 371 12.16 25.74 19.93
CA ASN A 371 13.38 25.75 19.12
C ASN A 371 13.23 24.74 17.97
N LEU A 372 13.21 25.27 16.73
CA LEU A 372 12.98 24.47 15.52
C LEU A 372 14.10 23.46 15.27
N ARG A 373 15.37 23.83 15.51
CA ARG A 373 16.52 22.93 15.35
C ARG A 373 16.45 21.78 16.34
N LYS A 374 16.16 22.07 17.62
CA LYS A 374 15.92 21.06 18.66
C LYS A 374 14.81 20.09 18.26
N ARG A 375 13.64 20.62 17.87
CA ARG A 375 12.51 19.81 17.38
C ARG A 375 12.94 18.90 16.22
N LYS A 376 13.56 19.47 15.19
CA LYS A 376 13.98 18.73 13.99
C LYS A 376 15.00 17.65 14.32
N ASP A 377 15.95 17.92 15.21
CA ASP A 377 16.96 16.94 15.63
C ASP A 377 16.33 15.68 16.23
N PHE A 378 15.31 15.84 17.08
CA PHE A 378 14.60 14.70 17.64
C PHE A 378 13.91 13.88 16.54
N VAL A 379 13.22 14.55 15.63
CA VAL A 379 12.46 13.87 14.56
C VAL A 379 13.41 13.19 13.56
N ASP A 380 14.50 13.85 13.18
CA ASP A 380 15.55 13.28 12.32
C ASP A 380 16.15 12.01 12.95
N TRP A 381 16.53 12.06 14.23
CA TRP A 381 17.02 10.89 14.95
C TRP A 381 15.98 9.76 14.99
N TYR A 382 14.73 10.08 15.32
CA TYR A 382 13.67 9.09 15.46
C TYR A 382 13.39 8.37 14.12
N MET A 383 13.30 9.10 13.02
CA MET A 383 13.12 8.51 11.68
C MET A 383 14.37 7.74 11.20
N PHE A 384 15.56 8.23 11.56
CA PHE A 384 16.82 7.56 11.26
C PHE A 384 16.91 6.18 11.92
N GLU A 385 16.57 6.03 13.20
CA GLU A 385 16.66 4.75 13.92
C GLU A 385 15.77 3.67 13.28
N MET A 386 14.55 4.01 12.85
CA MET A 386 13.67 3.08 12.14
C MET A 386 14.26 2.70 10.77
N THR A 387 14.80 3.66 10.04
CA THR A 387 15.44 3.42 8.74
C THR A 387 16.67 2.52 8.88
N ASP A 388 17.56 2.80 9.84
CA ASP A 388 18.73 1.95 10.12
C ASP A 388 18.32 0.52 10.46
N TRP A 389 17.29 0.35 11.29
CA TRP A 389 16.75 -0.97 11.62
C TRP A 389 16.24 -1.72 10.39
N CYS A 390 15.52 -1.04 9.49
CA CYS A 390 15.04 -1.62 8.24
C CYS A 390 16.20 -2.00 7.30
N ASN A 391 17.21 -1.14 7.16
CA ASN A 391 18.38 -1.39 6.33
C ASN A 391 19.16 -2.62 6.82
N ARG A 392 19.31 -2.76 8.14
CA ARG A 392 19.95 -3.93 8.75
C ARG A 392 19.17 -5.22 8.48
N TRP A 393 17.85 -5.19 8.59
CA TRP A 393 16.99 -6.32 8.20
C TRP A 393 17.21 -6.74 6.75
N ALA A 394 17.19 -5.77 5.84
CA ALA A 394 17.40 -6.01 4.43
C ALA A 394 18.77 -6.67 4.16
N VAL A 395 19.82 -6.16 4.80
CA VAL A 395 21.17 -6.74 4.71
C VAL A 395 21.20 -8.17 5.26
N TRP A 396 20.65 -8.42 6.45
CA TRP A 396 20.68 -9.75 7.06
C TRP A 396 19.91 -10.79 6.26
N VAL A 397 18.77 -10.41 5.65
CA VAL A 397 18.07 -11.33 4.72
C VAL A 397 18.93 -11.59 3.49
N ARG A 398 19.51 -10.55 2.87
CA ARG A 398 20.33 -10.68 1.67
C ARG A 398 21.60 -11.51 1.87
N GLU A 399 22.17 -11.53 3.08
CA GLU A 399 23.35 -12.36 3.41
C GLU A 399 23.13 -13.84 3.07
N GLU A 400 21.92 -14.37 3.26
CA GLU A 400 21.57 -15.78 3.04
C GLU A 400 20.63 -15.97 1.83
N LEU A 401 19.62 -15.11 1.65
CA LEU A 401 18.69 -15.12 0.53
C LEU A 401 19.23 -14.26 -0.63
N LYS A 402 20.12 -14.84 -1.44
CA LYS A 402 20.95 -14.14 -2.43
C LYS A 402 20.29 -14.01 -3.79
N SER A 403 19.49 -14.99 -4.21
CA SER A 403 18.94 -15.04 -5.58
C SER A 403 17.51 -14.52 -5.70
N HIS A 404 16.83 -14.29 -4.59
CA HIS A 404 15.43 -13.86 -4.59
C HIS A 404 15.24 -12.37 -4.38
N ASP A 405 14.07 -11.86 -4.75
CA ASP A 405 13.74 -10.45 -4.54
C ASP A 405 13.52 -10.14 -3.06
N ILE A 406 13.88 -8.94 -2.64
CA ILE A 406 13.63 -8.45 -1.28
C ILE A 406 12.96 -7.09 -1.42
N TYR A 407 11.79 -6.94 -0.80
CA TYR A 407 11.06 -5.68 -0.78
C TYR A 407 10.92 -5.16 0.64
N GLN A 408 11.27 -3.88 0.82
CA GLN A 408 10.90 -3.16 2.03
C GLN A 408 9.43 -2.73 1.94
N SER A 409 8.69 -2.94 3.01
CA SER A 409 7.29 -2.53 3.14
C SER A 409 7.21 -1.18 3.82
N SER A 410 6.84 -0.12 3.11
CA SER A 410 6.69 1.22 3.69
C SER A 410 5.23 1.63 3.73
N GLY A 411 4.74 1.79 4.96
CA GLY A 411 3.36 2.12 5.27
C GLY A 411 3.14 3.58 5.69
N GLY A 412 1.88 3.96 5.90
CA GLY A 412 1.47 5.31 6.27
C GLY A 412 1.34 6.26 5.06
N TRP A 413 1.46 7.55 5.33
CA TRP A 413 1.38 8.60 4.31
C TRP A 413 2.49 9.64 4.52
N GLY A 414 3.63 9.22 5.08
CA GLY A 414 4.81 10.06 5.31
C GLY A 414 4.79 10.90 6.59
N PHE A 415 3.94 10.58 7.57
CA PHE A 415 3.93 11.28 8.86
C PHE A 415 5.08 10.80 9.77
N CYS A 416 5.72 11.73 10.46
CA CYS A 416 6.98 11.48 11.17
C CYS A 416 6.87 10.50 12.34
N GLU A 417 5.71 10.43 13.01
CA GLU A 417 5.47 9.56 14.17
C GLU A 417 5.49 8.07 13.81
N ALA A 418 5.30 7.70 12.54
CA ALA A 418 5.52 6.32 12.08
C ALA A 418 7.01 5.98 12.04
N GLY A 419 7.92 6.97 11.99
CA GLY A 419 9.34 6.74 11.75
C GLY A 419 9.66 6.34 10.31
N THR A 420 8.67 6.31 9.42
CA THR A 420 8.82 5.87 8.04
C THR A 420 9.28 7.04 7.18
N ASP A 421 10.59 7.09 6.90
CA ASP A 421 11.14 7.97 5.87
C ASP A 421 11.07 7.27 4.52
N PHE A 422 10.17 7.72 3.64
CA PHE A 422 9.99 7.12 2.33
C PHE A 422 11.21 7.27 1.43
N THR A 423 11.98 8.36 1.55
CA THR A 423 13.18 8.53 0.71
C THR A 423 14.30 7.63 1.22
N ASP A 424 14.59 7.68 2.52
CA ASP A 424 15.75 6.97 3.07
C ASP A 424 15.55 5.46 3.07
N GLN A 425 14.32 4.97 3.36
CA GLN A 425 14.04 3.54 3.26
C GLN A 425 14.11 3.02 1.82
N THR A 426 13.78 3.87 0.83
CA THR A 426 13.95 3.52 -0.58
C THR A 426 15.44 3.46 -0.94
N GLU A 427 16.22 4.47 -0.55
CA GLU A 427 17.67 4.49 -0.79
C GLU A 427 18.39 3.28 -0.17
N GLY A 428 18.03 2.92 1.06
CA GLY A 428 18.62 1.80 1.78
C GLY A 428 18.49 0.44 1.06
N MET A 429 17.52 0.29 0.16
CA MET A 429 17.33 -0.93 -0.61
C MET A 429 18.30 -1.08 -1.79
N VAL A 430 19.01 -0.02 -2.19
CA VAL A 430 20.04 -0.06 -3.25
C VAL A 430 21.15 -1.04 -2.87
N ALA A 431 21.60 -1.03 -1.62
CA ALA A 431 22.71 -1.85 -1.14
C ALA A 431 22.45 -3.37 -1.22
N VAL A 432 21.17 -3.76 -1.28
CA VAL A 432 20.76 -5.18 -1.33
C VAL A 432 20.11 -5.56 -2.66
N ASN A 433 20.16 -4.67 -3.67
CA ASN A 433 19.45 -4.84 -4.94
C ASN A 433 17.98 -5.25 -4.70
N GLY A 434 17.31 -4.54 -3.81
CA GLY A 434 15.92 -4.79 -3.45
C GLY A 434 14.97 -3.73 -3.97
N GLY A 435 13.68 -3.92 -3.73
CA GLY A 435 12.61 -3.01 -4.11
C GLY A 435 11.90 -2.39 -2.92
N ILE A 436 10.96 -1.50 -3.21
CA ILE A 436 10.09 -0.86 -2.23
C ILE A 436 8.62 -1.14 -2.57
N ARG A 437 7.80 -1.45 -1.55
CA ARG A 437 6.36 -1.67 -1.71
C ARG A 437 5.56 -0.70 -0.83
N ALA A 438 4.71 0.11 -1.46
CA ALA A 438 3.73 0.95 -0.77
C ALA A 438 2.54 0.11 -0.27
N THR A 439 2.03 0.34 0.94
CA THR A 439 0.97 -0.49 1.55
C THR A 439 -0.34 0.25 1.83
N ASN A 440 -0.55 1.42 1.21
CA ASN A 440 -1.50 2.41 1.73
C ASN A 440 -2.60 2.80 0.75
N GLU A 441 -2.67 2.16 -0.41
CA GLU A 441 -3.60 2.55 -1.47
C GLU A 441 -5.05 2.15 -1.17
N ASP A 442 -6.00 3.02 -1.47
CA ASP A 442 -7.44 2.81 -1.32
C ASP A 442 -8.22 3.08 -2.63
N GLU A 443 -9.52 3.35 -2.54
CA GLU A 443 -10.38 3.59 -3.70
C GLU A 443 -10.21 4.97 -4.35
N SER A 444 -9.49 5.90 -3.73
CA SER A 444 -9.27 7.27 -4.22
C SER A 444 -7.94 7.37 -4.95
N TYR A 445 -7.97 7.50 -6.29
CA TYR A 445 -6.71 7.62 -7.04
C TYR A 445 -5.91 8.88 -6.68
N GLU A 446 -6.57 10.02 -6.44
CA GLU A 446 -5.86 11.26 -6.06
C GLU A 446 -5.11 11.08 -4.73
N LEU A 447 -5.74 10.36 -3.79
CA LEU A 447 -5.12 10.06 -2.51
C LEU A 447 -3.95 9.09 -2.69
N ASN A 448 -4.16 8.00 -3.44
CA ASN A 448 -3.11 7.02 -3.75
C ASN A 448 -1.90 7.68 -4.38
N PHE A 449 -2.12 8.55 -5.37
CA PHE A 449 -1.05 9.36 -5.95
C PHE A 449 -0.35 10.17 -4.86
N ALA A 450 -1.08 10.95 -4.07
CA ALA A 450 -0.48 11.85 -3.08
C ALA A 450 0.37 11.12 -2.02
N ILE A 451 -0.10 9.97 -1.52
CA ILE A 451 0.60 9.27 -0.42
C ILE A 451 1.71 8.35 -0.91
N THR A 452 1.66 7.86 -2.17
CA THR A 452 2.66 6.94 -2.72
C THR A 452 3.66 7.60 -3.66
N ARG A 453 3.44 8.86 -4.08
CA ARG A 453 4.32 9.52 -5.04
C ARG A 453 5.75 9.75 -4.52
N MET A 454 5.93 9.96 -3.21
CA MET A 454 7.28 10.07 -2.65
C MET A 454 8.06 8.75 -2.81
N LEU A 455 7.42 7.60 -2.54
CA LEU A 455 8.03 6.28 -2.71
C LEU A 455 8.35 5.98 -4.18
N SER A 456 7.39 6.19 -5.08
CA SER A 456 7.58 5.89 -6.50
C SER A 456 8.57 6.82 -7.18
N GLY A 457 8.58 8.12 -6.84
CA GLY A 457 9.58 9.07 -7.32
C GLY A 457 10.99 8.77 -6.80
N ALA A 458 11.12 8.40 -5.52
CA ALA A 458 12.39 7.96 -4.96
C ALA A 458 12.86 6.65 -5.62
N ALA A 459 11.98 5.67 -5.81
CA ALA A 459 12.33 4.40 -6.45
C ALA A 459 12.85 4.60 -7.88
N ARG A 460 12.25 5.53 -8.62
CA ARG A 460 12.72 5.94 -9.94
C ARG A 460 14.09 6.59 -9.89
N PHE A 461 14.33 7.47 -8.93
CA PHE A 461 15.62 8.15 -8.77
C PHE A 461 16.76 7.20 -8.42
N TYR A 462 16.51 6.27 -7.50
CA TYR A 462 17.47 5.27 -7.06
C TYR A 462 17.54 4.04 -7.99
N ASP A 463 16.72 4.00 -9.04
CA ASP A 463 16.62 2.90 -10.02
C ASP A 463 16.37 1.53 -9.35
N ILE A 464 15.44 1.50 -8.38
CA ILE A 464 15.00 0.27 -7.72
C ILE A 464 13.56 -0.12 -8.09
N PRO A 465 13.20 -1.41 -8.01
CA PRO A 465 11.83 -1.84 -8.29
C PRO A 465 10.78 -1.22 -7.35
N PHE A 466 9.65 -0.82 -7.93
CA PHE A 466 8.49 -0.30 -7.21
C PHE A 466 7.34 -1.29 -7.26
N GLY A 467 6.65 -1.44 -6.12
CA GLY A 467 5.38 -2.14 -6.06
C GLY A 467 4.34 -1.49 -5.17
N SER A 468 3.12 -1.98 -5.26
CA SER A 468 2.01 -1.47 -4.45
C SER A 468 1.08 -2.56 -3.90
N GLU A 469 0.44 -2.23 -2.79
CA GLU A 469 -0.51 -3.02 -2.03
C GLU A 469 -1.65 -2.10 -1.51
N PRO A 470 -2.88 -2.62 -1.42
CA PRO A 470 -3.98 -1.88 -0.81
C PRO A 470 -3.86 -1.78 0.72
N ALA A 471 -4.37 -0.69 1.31
CA ALA A 471 -4.53 -0.55 2.76
C ALA A 471 -5.59 -1.51 3.35
N GLY A 472 -6.46 -2.09 2.51
CA GLY A 472 -7.50 -3.00 2.94
C GLY A 472 -8.62 -3.20 1.92
N TYR A 473 -9.86 -2.88 2.31
CA TYR A 473 -11.03 -3.05 1.46
C TYR A 473 -10.94 -2.16 0.21
N SER A 474 -11.35 -2.71 -0.93
CA SER A 474 -11.52 -1.98 -2.18
C SER A 474 -12.55 -2.69 -3.06
N THR A 475 -13.36 -1.92 -3.76
CA THR A 475 -14.19 -2.32 -4.90
C THR A 475 -13.35 -2.35 -6.18
N ALA A 476 -14.00 -2.58 -7.32
CA ALA A 476 -13.33 -2.52 -8.62
C ALA A 476 -12.66 -1.17 -8.91
N ARG A 477 -13.16 -0.05 -8.35
CA ARG A 477 -12.46 1.25 -8.47
C ARG A 477 -11.04 1.19 -7.91
N GLY A 478 -10.91 0.68 -6.69
CA GLY A 478 -9.60 0.48 -6.09
C GLY A 478 -8.77 -0.58 -6.83
N VAL A 479 -9.38 -1.53 -7.55
CA VAL A 479 -8.61 -2.46 -8.40
C VAL A 479 -8.05 -1.75 -9.63
N ILE A 480 -8.85 -0.97 -10.33
CA ILE A 480 -8.44 -0.33 -11.57
C ILE A 480 -7.51 0.87 -11.32
N ASN A 481 -7.73 1.66 -10.26
CA ASN A 481 -6.85 2.80 -9.97
C ASN A 481 -5.39 2.37 -9.63
N ARG A 482 -5.20 1.22 -8.99
CA ARG A 482 -3.87 0.66 -8.65
C ARG A 482 -3.22 0.02 -9.86
N LEU A 483 -4.00 -0.68 -10.68
CA LEU A 483 -3.55 -1.12 -11.99
C LEU A 483 -3.01 0.06 -12.80
N TYR A 484 -3.75 1.18 -12.87
CA TYR A 484 -3.27 2.41 -13.50
C TYR A 484 -1.99 2.93 -12.83
N ASN A 485 -1.94 3.00 -11.49
CA ASN A 485 -0.76 3.50 -10.77
C ASN A 485 0.50 2.67 -11.06
N ILE A 486 0.38 1.34 -11.13
CA ILE A 486 1.47 0.44 -11.51
C ILE A 486 1.87 0.64 -12.97
N VAL A 487 0.91 0.85 -13.87
CA VAL A 487 1.20 1.09 -15.28
C VAL A 487 2.03 2.35 -15.49
N VAL A 488 1.64 3.44 -14.86
CA VAL A 488 2.29 4.74 -15.03
C VAL A 488 3.59 4.89 -14.24
N ASN A 489 3.89 3.98 -13.31
CA ASN A 489 5.16 3.98 -12.57
C ASN A 489 6.15 2.92 -13.04
N ASN A 490 5.83 2.16 -14.09
CA ASN A 490 6.60 0.98 -14.49
C ASN A 490 6.78 -0.06 -13.37
N GLY A 491 5.77 -0.24 -12.52
CA GLY A 491 5.89 -1.12 -11.34
C GLY A 491 6.16 -2.59 -11.70
N GLN A 492 6.94 -3.28 -10.87
CA GLN A 492 7.37 -4.67 -11.08
C GLN A 492 6.68 -5.65 -10.13
N HIS A 493 5.98 -5.13 -9.11
CA HIS A 493 5.29 -5.93 -8.11
C HIS A 493 3.93 -5.33 -7.78
N LEU A 494 2.86 -6.12 -7.86
CA LEU A 494 1.50 -5.68 -7.56
C LEU A 494 0.78 -6.74 -6.73
N PHE A 495 0.32 -6.33 -5.55
CA PHE A 495 -0.38 -7.20 -4.62
C PHE A 495 -1.85 -6.80 -4.43
N TYR A 496 -2.71 -7.81 -4.24
CA TYR A 496 -4.10 -7.66 -3.83
C TYR A 496 -4.48 -8.62 -2.70
N TYR A 497 -5.37 -8.18 -1.80
CA TYR A 497 -6.10 -9.14 -0.98
C TYR A 497 -7.16 -9.83 -1.84
N GLY A 498 -7.35 -11.13 -1.69
CA GLY A 498 -8.41 -11.85 -2.41
C GLY A 498 -9.80 -11.24 -2.19
N GLY A 499 -10.03 -10.65 -1.01
CA GLY A 499 -11.24 -9.91 -0.67
C GLY A 499 -11.55 -8.71 -1.60
N ASN A 500 -10.55 -8.11 -2.25
CA ASN A 500 -10.77 -7.04 -3.24
C ASN A 500 -11.51 -7.53 -4.50
N PHE A 501 -11.39 -8.82 -4.81
CA PHE A 501 -12.10 -9.46 -5.92
C PHE A 501 -13.42 -10.08 -5.48
N PHE A 502 -13.50 -10.58 -4.26
CA PHE A 502 -14.71 -11.24 -3.75
C PHE A 502 -15.77 -10.26 -3.24
N GLY A 503 -15.35 -9.05 -2.88
CA GLY A 503 -16.19 -8.02 -2.27
C GLY A 503 -17.04 -7.22 -3.26
N CYS A 504 -16.70 -7.23 -4.55
CA CYS A 504 -17.32 -6.44 -5.61
C CYS A 504 -17.39 -7.27 -6.90
N ASP A 505 -18.56 -7.39 -7.50
CA ASP A 505 -18.79 -8.29 -8.64
C ASP A 505 -18.14 -7.76 -9.93
N GLU A 506 -17.87 -6.46 -9.99
CA GLU A 506 -17.21 -5.79 -11.11
C GLU A 506 -15.68 -5.90 -11.08
N SER A 507 -15.06 -6.31 -9.96
CA SER A 507 -13.60 -6.35 -9.82
C SER A 507 -12.95 -7.30 -10.83
N ALA A 508 -13.42 -8.55 -10.93
CA ALA A 508 -12.83 -9.53 -11.85
C ALA A 508 -13.11 -9.21 -13.34
N PRO A 509 -14.34 -8.81 -13.75
CA PRO A 509 -14.60 -8.38 -15.12
C PRO A 509 -13.73 -7.20 -15.58
N LEU A 510 -13.64 -6.12 -14.78
CA LEU A 510 -12.83 -4.96 -15.14
C LEU A 510 -11.33 -5.30 -15.11
N TRP A 511 -10.89 -6.11 -14.14
CA TRP A 511 -9.51 -6.63 -14.14
C TRP A 511 -9.20 -7.39 -15.43
N ASN A 512 -10.05 -8.33 -15.83
CA ASN A 512 -9.82 -9.11 -17.05
C ASN A 512 -9.76 -8.24 -18.31
N GLN A 513 -10.49 -7.13 -18.33
CA GLN A 513 -10.47 -6.17 -19.42
C GLN A 513 -9.16 -5.36 -19.46
N TYR A 514 -8.73 -4.82 -18.32
CA TYR A 514 -7.63 -3.83 -18.29
C TYR A 514 -6.27 -4.40 -17.90
N ALA A 515 -6.20 -5.53 -17.20
CA ALA A 515 -4.94 -6.11 -16.77
C ALA A 515 -3.95 -6.42 -17.92
N PRO A 516 -4.38 -6.75 -19.17
CA PRO A 516 -3.46 -6.82 -20.30
C PRO A 516 -2.67 -5.52 -20.58
N LEU A 517 -3.15 -4.35 -20.13
CA LEU A 517 -2.41 -3.08 -20.24
C LEU A 517 -1.13 -3.05 -19.39
N LEU A 518 -0.95 -4.02 -18.50
CA LEU A 518 0.34 -4.31 -17.87
C LEU A 518 1.46 -4.59 -18.89
N ASN A 519 1.15 -4.94 -20.14
CA ASN A 519 2.20 -5.11 -21.15
C ASN A 519 2.66 -3.77 -21.75
N GLU A 520 1.96 -2.68 -21.44
CA GLU A 520 2.23 -1.34 -21.93
C GLU A 520 2.97 -0.46 -20.90
N ARG A 521 3.35 -1.04 -19.75
CA ARG A 521 4.14 -0.33 -18.73
C ARG A 521 5.47 0.12 -19.30
N ALA A 522 5.87 1.33 -18.94
CA ALA A 522 7.17 1.89 -19.26
C ALA A 522 7.54 2.95 -18.23
N LYS A 523 8.82 3.37 -18.23
CA LYS A 523 9.26 4.51 -17.43
C LYS A 523 8.39 5.73 -17.76
N PRO A 524 7.88 6.47 -16.76
CA PRO A 524 7.12 7.67 -17.02
C PRO A 524 8.02 8.81 -17.49
N LEU A 525 7.46 9.66 -18.33
CA LEU A 525 8.06 10.93 -18.72
C LEU A 525 7.60 11.99 -17.73
N ILE A 526 8.53 12.47 -16.89
CA ILE A 526 8.26 13.46 -15.85
C ILE A 526 9.22 14.65 -16.00
N ASP A 527 8.68 15.81 -16.38
CA ASP A 527 9.46 17.05 -16.47
C ASP A 527 9.40 17.89 -15.18
N VAL A 528 8.40 17.67 -14.34
CA VAL A 528 8.08 18.54 -13.20
C VAL A 528 8.28 17.77 -11.91
N ALA A 529 9.08 18.36 -11.02
CA ALA A 529 9.17 17.94 -9.63
C ALA A 529 8.42 18.93 -8.73
N VAL A 530 7.81 18.42 -7.67
CA VAL A 530 7.30 19.21 -6.55
C VAL A 530 8.23 19.01 -5.36
N MET A 531 8.66 20.11 -4.73
CA MET A 531 9.47 20.04 -3.51
C MET A 531 8.65 19.35 -2.40
N TYR A 532 9.13 18.21 -1.92
CA TYR A 532 8.50 17.49 -0.82
C TYR A 532 8.79 18.22 0.50
N PRO A 533 7.82 18.42 1.40
CA PRO A 533 7.97 19.29 2.55
C PRO A 533 8.65 18.55 3.73
N ASP A 534 9.86 18.02 3.54
CA ASP A 534 10.58 17.21 4.55
C ASP A 534 10.77 17.98 5.86
N THR A 535 11.52 19.09 5.83
CA THR A 535 11.79 19.89 7.02
C THR A 535 10.50 20.43 7.62
N LEU A 536 9.57 20.92 6.79
CA LEU A 536 8.29 21.44 7.29
C LEU A 536 7.47 20.36 8.02
N SER A 537 7.45 19.12 7.51
CA SER A 537 6.72 18.01 8.15
C SER A 537 7.34 17.60 9.49
N LYS A 538 8.65 17.75 9.64
CA LYS A 538 9.37 17.51 10.91
C LYS A 538 9.15 18.65 11.91
N LEU A 539 8.90 19.86 11.43
CA LEU A 539 8.64 21.05 12.26
C LEU A 539 7.16 21.26 12.59
N SER A 540 6.23 20.71 11.80
CA SER A 540 4.79 20.94 11.95
C SER A 540 3.95 19.74 11.49
N ASP A 541 2.94 19.42 12.28
CA ASP A 541 1.97 18.39 11.97
C ASP A 541 1.04 18.82 10.80
N SER A 542 0.95 20.12 10.50
CA SER A 542 -0.01 20.64 9.51
C SER A 542 0.30 20.21 8.06
N ALA A 543 1.55 19.88 7.76
CA ALA A 543 1.98 19.54 6.40
C ALA A 543 1.44 18.17 5.98
N ILE A 544 1.76 17.10 6.71
CA ILE A 544 1.47 15.71 6.30
C ILE A 544 0.67 14.92 7.34
N ARG A 545 0.84 15.19 8.65
CA ARG A 545 0.34 14.31 9.72
C ARG A 545 -1.15 14.00 9.63
N TRP A 546 -1.96 15.01 9.32
CA TRP A 546 -3.41 14.89 9.21
C TRP A 546 -3.80 14.65 7.76
N LEU A 547 -3.95 13.39 7.34
CA LEU A 547 -4.16 13.00 5.95
C LEU A 547 -5.22 13.84 5.22
N ASP A 548 -6.46 13.87 5.74
CA ASP A 548 -7.58 14.60 5.14
C ASP A 548 -7.52 16.13 5.34
N GLY A 549 -6.70 16.59 6.29
CA GLY A 549 -6.50 18.00 6.64
C GLY A 549 -5.15 18.57 6.18
N SER A 550 -4.40 17.81 5.39
CA SER A 550 -3.01 18.10 5.04
C SER A 550 -2.93 19.38 4.20
N SER A 551 -2.11 20.33 4.66
CA SER A 551 -1.88 21.56 3.91
C SER A 551 -1.12 21.30 2.60
N PHE A 552 -0.31 20.25 2.54
CA PHE A 552 0.42 19.85 1.33
C PHE A 552 -0.48 19.05 0.37
N PHE A 553 -1.10 17.94 0.81
CA PHE A 553 -1.89 17.07 -0.07
C PHE A 553 -3.10 17.76 -0.67
N SER A 554 -3.71 18.72 0.04
CA SER A 554 -4.81 19.53 -0.51
C SER A 554 -4.42 20.31 -1.77
N GLN A 555 -3.13 20.61 -1.98
CA GLN A 555 -2.59 21.25 -3.19
C GLN A 555 -2.15 20.22 -4.25
N VAL A 556 -1.66 19.06 -3.79
CA VAL A 556 -1.25 17.94 -4.65
C VAL A 556 -2.43 17.45 -5.50
N PHE A 557 -3.61 17.31 -4.91
CA PHE A 557 -4.80 16.81 -5.63
C PHE A 557 -5.16 17.66 -6.87
N PRO A 558 -5.39 18.98 -6.76
CA PRO A 558 -5.69 19.80 -7.93
C PRO A 558 -4.54 19.83 -8.94
N LEU A 559 -3.26 19.82 -8.52
CA LEU A 559 -2.15 19.76 -9.47
C LEU A 559 -2.13 18.42 -10.23
N ARG A 560 -2.42 17.29 -9.56
CA ARG A 560 -2.45 15.97 -10.19
C ARG A 560 -3.52 15.88 -11.28
N ARG A 561 -4.61 16.64 -11.15
CA ARG A 561 -5.63 16.76 -12.21
C ARG A 561 -5.09 17.40 -13.48
N LYS A 562 -4.01 18.19 -13.42
CA LYS A 562 -3.42 18.94 -14.54
C LYS A 562 -2.30 18.19 -15.25
N LEU A 563 -1.47 17.46 -14.52
CA LEU A 563 -0.35 16.70 -15.08
C LEU A 563 0.12 15.60 -14.11
N ASP A 564 1.01 14.74 -14.58
CA ASP A 564 1.82 13.86 -13.74
C ASP A 564 3.14 14.55 -13.35
N TYR A 565 3.62 14.29 -12.14
CA TYR A 565 4.83 14.88 -11.59
C TYR A 565 5.39 14.03 -10.44
N ASP A 566 6.68 14.20 -10.14
CA ASP A 566 7.32 13.51 -9.03
C ASP A 566 7.47 14.43 -7.80
N PHE A 567 7.56 13.84 -6.62
CA PHE A 567 8.04 14.54 -5.44
C PHE A 567 9.56 14.46 -5.38
N CYS A 568 10.20 15.55 -4.98
CA CYS A 568 11.63 15.62 -4.76
C CYS A 568 11.90 16.02 -3.32
N SER A 569 12.40 15.09 -2.53
CA SER A 569 12.81 15.33 -1.14
C SER A 569 14.13 16.11 -1.07
N GLU A 570 14.38 16.70 0.09
CA GLU A 570 15.61 17.42 0.41
C GLU A 570 16.85 16.55 0.19
N ARG A 571 16.78 15.27 0.56
CA ARG A 571 17.86 14.31 0.31
C ARG A 571 18.07 14.09 -1.18
N MET A 572 17.00 13.84 -1.94
CA MET A 572 17.10 13.67 -3.39
C MET A 572 17.73 14.90 -4.06
N VAL A 573 17.40 16.10 -3.60
CA VAL A 573 18.06 17.35 -4.06
C VAL A 573 19.57 17.30 -3.77
N MET A 574 19.97 16.98 -2.54
CA MET A 574 21.39 16.89 -2.16
C MET A 574 22.16 15.87 -3.01
N GLU A 575 21.50 14.78 -3.39
CA GLU A 575 22.09 13.72 -4.21
C GLU A 575 21.98 13.98 -5.73
N GLY A 576 21.46 15.14 -6.12
CA GLY A 576 21.45 15.62 -7.51
C GLY A 576 20.28 15.12 -8.35
N ALA A 577 19.13 14.82 -7.74
CA ALA A 577 17.94 14.39 -8.46
C ALA A 577 17.46 15.42 -9.50
N LEU A 578 17.59 16.71 -9.21
CA LEU A 578 17.20 17.80 -10.11
C LEU A 578 17.88 17.68 -11.48
N GLU A 579 19.17 17.37 -11.50
CA GLU A 579 19.92 17.15 -12.74
C GLU A 579 19.78 15.74 -13.29
N LYS A 580 19.88 14.71 -12.43
CA LYS A 580 19.92 13.30 -12.85
C LYS A 580 18.58 12.82 -13.44
N GLN A 581 17.46 13.31 -12.92
CA GLN A 581 16.12 13.05 -13.47
C GLN A 581 15.75 14.06 -14.57
N ALA A 582 16.66 14.98 -14.91
CA ALA A 582 16.49 15.98 -15.95
C ALA A 582 15.20 16.81 -15.81
N TYR A 583 14.75 17.08 -14.59
CA TYR A 583 13.59 17.93 -14.34
C TYR A 583 13.78 19.31 -14.98
N LYS A 584 12.71 19.88 -15.51
CA LYS A 584 12.66 21.21 -16.13
C LYS A 584 12.19 22.27 -15.16
N ALA A 585 11.34 21.89 -14.21
CA ALA A 585 10.79 22.79 -13.20
C ALA A 585 10.71 22.11 -11.82
N LEU A 586 11.03 22.85 -10.77
CA LEU A 586 10.76 22.53 -9.37
C LEU A 586 9.67 23.46 -8.85
N VAL A 587 8.53 22.89 -8.46
CA VAL A 587 7.35 23.61 -7.98
C VAL A 587 7.26 23.52 -6.47
N PHE A 588 7.04 24.65 -5.82
CA PHE A 588 6.70 24.70 -4.40
C PHE A 588 5.20 24.77 -4.23
N LEU A 589 4.63 23.79 -3.52
CA LEU A 589 3.23 23.78 -3.11
C LEU A 589 3.13 24.23 -1.65
N THR A 590 2.98 25.55 -1.45
CA THR A 590 2.95 26.14 -0.10
C THR A 590 1.67 26.89 0.23
N ARG A 591 1.27 26.75 1.49
CA ARG A 591 0.28 27.57 2.19
C ARG A 591 0.76 28.04 3.56
N ASN A 592 2.04 27.82 3.88
CA ASN A 592 2.53 28.06 5.23
C ASN A 592 2.82 29.54 5.44
N HIS A 593 2.15 30.16 6.42
CA HIS A 593 2.29 31.60 6.69
C HIS A 593 3.67 32.03 7.17
N ASP A 594 4.41 31.11 7.81
CA ASP A 594 5.70 31.39 8.43
C ASP A 594 6.90 31.17 7.47
N GLY A 595 6.63 30.76 6.23
CA GLY A 595 7.62 30.43 5.20
C GLY A 595 7.81 28.92 5.03
N ASP A 596 8.47 28.52 3.93
CA ASP A 596 8.80 27.12 3.67
C ASP A 596 10.18 26.80 4.22
N TYR A 597 10.20 26.13 5.37
CA TYR A 597 11.44 25.73 6.02
C TYR A 597 12.13 24.61 5.24
N ILE A 598 13.41 24.81 4.92
CA ILE A 598 14.28 23.89 4.18
C ILE A 598 15.70 24.00 4.76
N GLU A 599 16.50 22.92 4.76
CA GLU A 599 17.91 23.01 5.17
C GLU A 599 18.74 23.93 4.27
N ALA A 600 19.72 24.64 4.87
CA ALA A 600 20.51 25.64 4.15
C ALA A 600 21.26 25.07 2.94
N ASP A 601 21.88 23.90 3.10
CA ASP A 601 22.61 23.24 2.02
C ASP A 601 21.70 22.80 0.87
N VAL A 602 20.46 22.43 1.19
CA VAL A 602 19.46 22.07 0.18
C VAL A 602 19.03 23.31 -0.60
N LEU A 603 18.76 24.44 0.07
CA LEU A 603 18.46 25.70 -0.63
C LEU A 603 19.61 26.16 -1.51
N ASN A 604 20.86 26.01 -1.04
CA ASN A 604 22.04 26.30 -1.85
C ASN A 604 22.10 25.40 -3.09
N ARG A 605 21.80 24.11 -2.95
CA ARG A 605 21.79 23.16 -4.06
C ARG A 605 20.69 23.45 -5.08
N ILE A 606 19.50 23.83 -4.62
CA ILE A 606 18.42 24.31 -5.51
C ILE A 606 18.85 25.58 -6.23
N ASP A 607 19.44 26.54 -5.52
CA ASP A 607 19.95 27.77 -6.14
C ASP A 607 21.03 27.48 -7.17
N GLU A 608 22.00 26.59 -6.91
CA GLU A 608 23.00 26.16 -7.88
C GLU A 608 22.36 25.60 -9.16
N TRP A 609 21.34 24.74 -9.01
CA TRP A 609 20.60 24.20 -10.14
C TRP A 609 19.91 25.31 -10.95
N VAL A 610 19.28 26.28 -10.27
CA VAL A 610 18.72 27.48 -10.91
C VAL A 610 19.81 28.29 -11.61
N GLN A 611 20.95 28.57 -10.98
CA GLN A 611 22.06 29.30 -11.60
C GLN A 611 22.54 28.62 -12.90
N ASN A 612 22.38 27.30 -13.00
CA ASN A 612 22.78 26.48 -14.13
C ASN A 612 21.69 26.29 -15.21
N GLY A 613 20.49 26.85 -15.04
CA GLY A 613 19.42 26.80 -16.05
C GLY A 613 18.11 26.17 -15.58
N GLY A 614 18.04 25.69 -14.33
CA GLY A 614 16.80 25.18 -13.74
C GLY A 614 15.73 26.26 -13.57
N THR A 615 14.47 25.83 -13.49
CA THR A 615 13.34 26.73 -13.20
C THR A 615 12.70 26.38 -11.86
N VAL A 616 12.54 27.35 -10.98
CA VAL A 616 11.71 27.23 -9.76
C VAL A 616 10.41 28.00 -9.96
N ILE A 617 9.29 27.42 -9.57
CA ILE A 617 7.99 28.11 -9.48
C ILE A 617 7.59 28.20 -8.01
N TYR A 618 7.40 29.42 -7.52
CA TYR A 618 7.12 29.70 -6.12
C TYR A 618 5.92 30.64 -5.97
N PRO A 619 4.89 30.27 -5.18
CA PRO A 619 3.75 31.15 -4.93
C PRO A 619 4.03 32.17 -3.82
N ILE A 620 3.61 33.43 -4.03
CA ILE A 620 3.62 34.49 -3.04
C ILE A 620 2.17 34.82 -2.67
N THR A 621 1.67 34.20 -1.60
CA THR A 621 0.31 34.44 -1.09
C THR A 621 0.25 35.74 -0.28
N GLN A 622 -0.41 36.77 -0.84
CA GLN A 622 -0.42 38.11 -0.26
C GLN A 622 -1.23 38.25 1.06
N SER A 623 -1.93 37.19 1.50
CA SER A 623 -2.86 37.22 2.63
C SER A 623 -2.20 37.05 4.02
N ASN A 624 -1.05 37.70 4.26
CA ASN A 624 -0.21 37.68 5.48
C ASN A 624 1.00 36.72 5.48
N CYS A 625 1.18 35.88 4.47
CA CYS A 625 2.41 35.07 4.31
C CYS A 625 3.50 35.91 3.64
N ARG A 626 4.35 36.56 4.46
CA ARG A 626 5.40 37.48 3.93
C ARG A 626 6.74 36.80 3.66
N ARG A 627 6.88 35.51 3.98
CA ARG A 627 8.16 34.80 3.97
C ARG A 627 8.14 33.74 2.87
N GLY A 628 9.22 33.69 2.09
CA GLY A 628 9.44 32.65 1.09
C GLY A 628 10.14 31.43 1.69
N PRO A 629 10.95 30.70 0.91
CA PRO A 629 11.83 29.68 1.44
C PRO A 629 12.80 30.26 2.48
N ILE A 630 12.99 29.54 3.58
CA ILE A 630 13.75 29.99 4.75
C ILE A 630 14.49 28.81 5.39
N THR A 631 15.67 29.05 5.96
CA THR A 631 16.37 27.99 6.71
C THR A 631 15.73 27.74 8.07
N VAL A 632 16.03 26.60 8.70
CA VAL A 632 15.62 26.31 10.08
C VAL A 632 16.08 27.41 11.05
N GLU A 633 17.24 28.00 10.80
CA GLU A 633 17.85 29.11 11.55
C GLU A 633 17.31 30.50 11.14
N GLY A 634 16.41 30.58 10.16
CA GLY A 634 15.76 31.82 9.75
C GLY A 634 16.47 32.60 8.64
N ASP A 635 17.47 32.04 7.96
CA ASP A 635 18.13 32.71 6.83
C ASP A 635 17.23 32.71 5.59
N GLN A 636 17.09 33.89 4.97
CA GLN A 636 16.30 34.14 3.75
C GLN A 636 17.19 34.66 2.60
N SER A 637 18.51 34.51 2.70
CA SER A 637 19.48 35.04 1.74
C SER A 637 19.19 34.57 0.31
N ILE A 638 18.91 33.28 0.11
CA ILE A 638 18.54 32.70 -1.20
C ILE A 638 17.21 33.25 -1.71
N TYR A 639 16.17 33.29 -0.88
CA TYR A 639 14.88 33.87 -1.28
C TYR A 639 15.01 35.34 -1.71
N HIS A 640 15.73 36.15 -0.93
CA HIS A 640 16.00 37.55 -1.29
C HIS A 640 16.87 37.69 -2.55
N LYS A 641 17.77 36.75 -2.80
CA LYS A 641 18.56 36.68 -4.03
C LYS A 641 17.64 36.45 -5.23
N TRP A 642 16.71 35.49 -5.13
CA TRP A 642 15.72 35.20 -6.18
C TRP A 642 14.76 36.38 -6.43
N LEU A 643 14.25 37.03 -5.39
CA LEU A 643 13.41 38.24 -5.52
C LEU A 643 14.09 39.40 -6.27
N ARG A 644 15.43 39.47 -6.22
CA ARG A 644 16.22 40.47 -6.96
C ARG A 644 16.56 40.04 -8.39
N GLY A 645 16.01 38.91 -8.86
CA GLY A 645 16.25 38.36 -10.19
C GLY A 645 17.66 37.78 -10.38
N LYS A 646 18.38 37.44 -9.29
CA LYS A 646 19.74 36.89 -9.38
C LYS A 646 19.72 35.37 -9.56
N THR A 647 19.25 34.90 -10.71
CA THR A 647 18.99 33.47 -10.99
C THR A 647 19.98 32.83 -11.97
N GLY A 648 21.03 33.54 -12.37
CA GLY A 648 22.03 33.02 -13.30
C GLY A 648 21.42 32.74 -14.68
N LYS A 649 21.57 31.51 -15.18
CA LYS A 649 21.01 31.08 -16.47
C LYS A 649 19.57 30.59 -16.38
N GLY A 650 19.07 30.29 -15.19
CA GLY A 650 17.73 29.78 -14.98
C GLY A 650 16.75 30.86 -14.54
N HIS A 651 15.59 30.40 -14.07
CA HIS A 651 14.46 31.27 -13.77
C HIS A 651 13.85 30.93 -12.41
N VAL A 652 13.38 31.95 -11.72
CA VAL A 652 12.47 31.80 -10.59
C VAL A 652 11.21 32.56 -10.94
N ILE A 653 10.11 31.84 -11.13
CA ILE A 653 8.81 32.40 -11.47
C ILE A 653 8.02 32.53 -10.18
N PHE A 654 7.75 33.77 -9.81
CA PHE A 654 6.85 34.07 -8.71
C PHE A 654 5.43 34.23 -9.23
N ILE A 655 4.51 33.45 -8.71
CA ILE A 655 3.06 33.61 -8.97
C ILE A 655 2.39 34.22 -7.74
N HIS A 656 1.29 34.96 -7.94
CA HIS A 656 0.58 35.68 -6.88
C HIS A 656 -0.85 35.16 -6.72
N PRO A 657 -1.01 33.90 -6.28
CA PRO A 657 -2.30 33.24 -6.33
C PRO A 657 -3.24 33.76 -5.24
N LEU A 658 -4.54 33.63 -5.50
CA LEU A 658 -5.54 33.67 -4.45
C LEU A 658 -5.37 32.45 -3.54
N CYS A 659 -5.52 32.65 -2.23
CA CYS A 659 -5.47 31.53 -1.28
C CYS A 659 -6.62 30.54 -1.49
N GLU A 660 -7.79 31.04 -1.92
CA GLU A 660 -8.96 30.23 -2.27
C GLU A 660 -9.71 30.87 -3.46
N PRO A 661 -10.34 30.06 -4.33
CA PRO A 661 -10.35 28.59 -4.33
C PRO A 661 -8.98 28.01 -4.75
N LEU A 662 -8.56 26.89 -4.13
CA LEU A 662 -7.29 26.22 -4.45
C LEU A 662 -7.06 25.92 -5.93
N ASP A 663 -8.12 25.61 -6.69
CA ASP A 663 -7.99 25.36 -8.14
C ASP A 663 -7.44 26.59 -8.88
N ALA A 664 -7.75 27.82 -8.45
CA ALA A 664 -7.23 29.03 -9.08
C ALA A 664 -5.71 29.19 -8.87
N TYR A 665 -5.21 28.83 -7.69
CA TYR A 665 -3.77 28.79 -7.44
C TYR A 665 -3.09 27.76 -8.37
N ILE A 666 -3.65 26.55 -8.47
CA ILE A 666 -3.08 25.53 -9.35
C ILE A 666 -3.18 25.92 -10.83
N ASP A 667 -4.21 26.65 -11.24
CA ASP A 667 -4.31 27.20 -12.59
C ASP A 667 -3.14 28.16 -12.88
N ASP A 668 -2.78 29.05 -11.94
CA ASP A 668 -1.60 29.92 -12.05
C ASP A 668 -0.29 29.13 -12.15
N VAL A 669 -0.16 28.02 -11.39
CA VAL A 669 0.99 27.11 -11.49
C VAL A 669 1.06 26.48 -12.88
N ALA A 670 -0.07 25.99 -13.39
CA ALA A 670 -0.15 25.38 -14.72
C ALA A 670 0.19 26.38 -15.85
N GLU A 671 -0.27 27.62 -15.74
CA GLU A 671 0.09 28.69 -16.68
C GLU A 671 1.60 29.02 -16.61
N ALA A 672 2.16 29.11 -15.39
CA ALA A 672 3.60 29.32 -15.21
C ALA A 672 4.43 28.17 -15.81
N LEU A 673 3.99 26.92 -15.64
CA LEU A 673 4.63 25.76 -16.26
C LEU A 673 4.63 25.87 -17.79
N LEU A 674 3.53 26.27 -18.42
CA LEU A 674 3.47 26.44 -19.89
C LEU A 674 4.47 27.46 -20.43
N SER A 675 4.92 28.40 -19.60
CA SER A 675 5.97 29.37 -19.97
C SER A 675 7.38 28.78 -19.98
N VAL A 676 7.61 27.60 -19.40
CA VAL A 676 8.90 26.91 -19.36
C VAL A 676 9.20 26.30 -20.73
N PRO A 677 10.17 26.84 -21.50
CA PRO A 677 10.33 26.46 -22.91
C PRO A 677 10.74 25.00 -23.12
N SER A 678 11.51 24.46 -22.17
CA SER A 678 12.12 23.13 -22.19
C SER A 678 11.19 21.98 -21.80
N LEU A 679 9.93 22.26 -21.45
CA LEU A 679 8.95 21.20 -21.21
C LEU A 679 8.67 20.39 -22.48
N ASP A 680 8.59 19.07 -22.29
CA ASP A 680 8.21 18.13 -23.33
C ASP A 680 6.79 18.41 -23.85
N ASN A 681 6.57 18.05 -25.11
CA ASN A 681 5.28 18.26 -25.74
C ASN A 681 4.16 17.43 -25.09
N LEU A 682 4.46 16.24 -24.56
CA LEU A 682 3.47 15.44 -23.83
C LEU A 682 3.11 16.07 -22.48
N THR A 683 4.08 16.67 -21.78
CA THR A 683 3.81 17.44 -20.56
C THR A 683 2.90 18.64 -20.87
N LYS A 684 3.19 19.38 -21.96
CA LYS A 684 2.34 20.48 -22.43
C LYS A 684 0.95 20.00 -22.84
N GLU A 685 0.85 18.86 -23.53
CA GLU A 685 -0.42 18.25 -23.93
C GLU A 685 -1.28 17.90 -22.71
N MET A 686 -0.69 17.31 -21.66
CA MET A 686 -1.39 17.02 -20.41
C MET A 686 -1.95 18.29 -19.76
N LEU A 687 -1.16 19.37 -19.72
CA LEU A 687 -1.58 20.66 -19.14
C LEU A 687 -2.75 21.30 -19.93
N LEU A 688 -2.77 21.15 -21.25
CA LEU A 688 -3.74 21.82 -22.14
C LEU A 688 -4.99 20.97 -22.46
N THR A 689 -4.91 19.65 -22.30
CA THR A 689 -6.00 18.72 -22.60
C THR A 689 -7.22 19.00 -21.72
N LYS A 690 -8.38 19.19 -22.36
CA LYS A 690 -9.65 19.41 -21.65
C LYS A 690 -10.23 18.08 -21.18
N ARG A 691 -10.57 18.00 -19.91
CA ARG A 691 -11.13 16.80 -19.26
C ARG A 691 -11.92 17.17 -18.00
N PRO A 692 -12.88 16.34 -17.56
CA PRO A 692 -13.55 16.54 -16.29
C PRO A 692 -12.63 16.20 -15.11
N ARG A 693 -12.93 16.76 -13.92
CA ARG A 693 -12.34 16.32 -12.65
C ARG A 693 -12.65 14.83 -12.45
N GLY A 694 -11.64 14.05 -12.04
CA GLY A 694 -11.73 12.59 -11.93
C GLY A 694 -11.16 11.84 -13.14
N VAL A 695 -10.66 12.55 -14.16
CA VAL A 695 -9.88 11.95 -15.24
C VAL A 695 -8.43 12.40 -15.14
N TYR A 696 -7.50 11.44 -15.19
CA TYR A 696 -6.07 11.67 -15.01
C TYR A 696 -5.30 11.23 -16.24
N LEU A 697 -4.23 11.95 -16.55
CA LEU A 697 -3.30 11.64 -17.64
C LEU A 697 -1.89 11.46 -17.06
N SER A 698 -1.15 10.54 -17.63
CA SER A 698 0.28 10.33 -17.38
C SER A 698 0.99 10.03 -18.70
N ALA A 699 2.20 10.55 -18.87
CA ALA A 699 3.01 10.32 -20.06
C ALA A 699 4.06 9.23 -19.79
N LEU A 700 4.30 8.38 -20.79
CA LEU A 700 5.35 7.37 -20.77
C LEU A 700 6.48 7.76 -21.72
N GLU A 701 7.71 7.34 -21.42
CA GLU A 701 8.88 7.55 -22.30
C GLU A 701 8.72 6.88 -23.68
N THR A 702 7.74 5.96 -23.82
CA THR A 702 7.34 5.36 -25.11
C THR A 702 6.62 6.35 -26.03
N GLY A 703 6.27 7.54 -25.54
CA GLY A 703 5.51 8.56 -26.27
C GLY A 703 4.00 8.45 -26.11
N LYS A 704 3.51 7.49 -25.31
CA LYS A 704 2.09 7.23 -25.08
C LYS A 704 1.54 8.06 -23.92
N LEU A 705 0.27 8.42 -23.99
CA LEU A 705 -0.48 8.95 -22.85
C LEU A 705 -1.41 7.87 -22.29
N VAL A 706 -1.34 7.66 -20.98
CA VAL A 706 -2.23 6.74 -20.26
C VAL A 706 -3.29 7.56 -19.52
N LEU A 707 -4.54 7.34 -19.88
CA LEU A 707 -5.71 8.01 -19.33
C LEU A 707 -6.41 7.09 -18.33
N TYR A 708 -6.86 7.63 -17.21
CA TYR A 708 -7.70 6.92 -16.25
C TYR A 708 -8.97 7.72 -15.95
N ASN A 709 -10.15 7.12 -16.18
CA ASN A 709 -11.43 7.66 -15.78
C ASN A 709 -11.87 7.04 -14.45
N ASP A 710 -11.69 7.77 -13.34
CA ASP A 710 -12.08 7.35 -12.00
C ASP A 710 -13.57 7.61 -11.68
N LEU A 711 -14.33 8.09 -12.66
CA LEU A 711 -15.73 8.45 -12.50
C LEU A 711 -16.67 7.26 -12.69
N MET A 712 -17.82 7.33 -12.01
CA MET A 712 -18.96 6.40 -12.19
C MET A 712 -19.82 6.72 -13.42
N LYS A 713 -19.29 7.46 -14.38
CA LYS A 713 -19.97 7.90 -15.60
C LYS A 713 -18.96 8.02 -16.74
N GLU A 714 -19.47 8.02 -17.96
CA GLU A 714 -18.67 8.34 -19.13
C GLU A 714 -17.99 9.71 -19.00
N ALA A 715 -16.79 9.81 -19.53
CA ALA A 715 -16.01 11.03 -19.55
C ALA A 715 -15.44 11.30 -20.94
N THR A 716 -15.50 12.56 -21.39
CA THR A 716 -14.89 12.98 -22.66
C THR A 716 -13.60 13.74 -22.39
N VAL A 717 -12.53 13.31 -23.05
CA VAL A 717 -11.22 13.99 -23.09
C VAL A 717 -11.03 14.61 -24.46
N THR A 718 -10.63 15.89 -24.53
CA THR A 718 -10.37 16.63 -25.78
C THR A 718 -8.94 17.14 -25.81
N PHE A 719 -8.14 16.62 -26.74
CA PHE A 719 -6.74 16.98 -26.97
C PHE A 719 -6.61 18.31 -27.70
N THR A 720 -5.40 18.87 -27.73
CA THR A 720 -5.12 20.19 -28.34
C THR A 720 -5.33 20.21 -29.85
N ASP A 721 -5.18 19.07 -30.51
CA ASP A 721 -5.43 18.88 -31.94
C ASP A 721 -6.93 18.72 -32.29
N GLY A 722 -7.81 18.73 -31.29
CA GLY A 722 -9.25 18.59 -31.43
C GLY A 722 -9.76 17.15 -31.43
N ARG A 723 -8.89 16.13 -31.33
CA ARG A 723 -9.33 14.74 -31.13
C ARG A 723 -10.06 14.60 -29.79
N THR A 724 -11.10 13.77 -29.79
CA THR A 724 -11.89 13.47 -28.59
C THR A 724 -11.94 11.98 -28.32
N ILE A 725 -11.84 11.59 -27.05
CA ILE A 725 -12.02 10.21 -26.60
C ILE A 725 -13.12 10.18 -25.55
N THR A 726 -14.07 9.26 -25.71
CA THR A 726 -15.08 8.94 -24.69
C THR A 726 -14.62 7.71 -23.93
N MET A 727 -14.45 7.85 -22.63
CA MET A 727 -14.02 6.80 -21.72
C MET A 727 -15.21 6.26 -20.93
N GLU A 728 -15.33 4.95 -20.84
CA GLU A 728 -16.31 4.28 -19.98
C GLU A 728 -16.07 4.58 -18.50
N PRO A 729 -17.05 4.41 -17.60
CA PRO A 729 -16.82 4.50 -16.15
C PRO A 729 -15.72 3.54 -15.68
N ILE A 730 -14.81 3.99 -14.81
CA ILE A 730 -13.76 3.16 -14.21
C ILE A 730 -12.95 2.42 -15.29
N SER A 731 -12.33 3.20 -16.18
CA SER A 731 -11.62 2.69 -17.37
C SER A 731 -10.23 3.27 -17.54
N ILE A 732 -9.36 2.52 -18.21
CA ILE A 732 -8.03 2.95 -18.61
C ILE A 732 -7.95 2.92 -20.14
N GLU A 733 -7.43 3.98 -20.73
CA GLU A 733 -7.15 4.08 -22.17
C GLU A 733 -5.69 4.48 -22.40
N ILE A 734 -5.07 3.98 -23.47
CA ILE A 734 -3.70 4.34 -23.87
C ILE A 734 -3.74 4.88 -25.30
N VAL A 735 -3.19 6.08 -25.51
CA VAL A 735 -3.31 6.84 -26.76
C VAL A 735 -1.97 7.26 -27.32
#